data_AF-A0A950G4R8-F1
#
_entry.id   AF-A0A950G4R8-F1
#
_cell.length_a   1.000
_cell.length_b   1.000
_cell.length_c   1.000
_cell.angle_alpha   90.00
_cell.angle_beta   90.00
_cell.angle_gamma   90.00
#
_symmetry.space_group_name_H-M   'P 1'
#
loop_
_entity.id
_entity.type
_entity.pdbx_description
1 polymer ?
#
loop_
_entity_poly.entity_id
_entity_poly.type
_entity_poly.pdbx_seq_one_letter_code
_entity_poly.pdbx_strand_id
1 'polypeptide(L)'
;MPPPSSPREGRPAPTRIAAPTHADVIERVATAIPNARSAATFRSDAGAWCRFNEVDTDTPAEITLGHSFEARLQELNTFLEKTYPGNPRAGKNIRGAANKLRASYAGMVATMELPDDFNAAFRAALDMNFMTPSKLNRILIEKYFKRERKTWYGSQIWGFYKGTARPGKSWRGDSTLMLQRIEEILGLPSESLVKRAYKNLDQIKPSAAKAIPYREMKSTIHGFDYALKHMPKHFLPVWNEYADWRAKPDHMIDGKIVPVTFPISIWQRKGTEEINREALLDYFGWLTLNKPTKPESELTTEERWVAGMGVPIADIAFKHLFDTTLLWKYLEFRRYRQHNRKHSQSGFKILFLANSFVSTPWCFLRGNPQHAKAFGLETPTSSNEWNTVVESIHQSLLIILRAMRSRVADNERSADEPLRHVLNDPEPYGLILEMLDRAEANEPLRALTHTWSIWARNIAILRMQAETPLRPENTRNLKLRVNLIKEETSKCWRLFVPKRDLKNHFSEHAQDIDRLYSEQTSAAIDRYVDLARENLRHPESDLFVLSAKCGLGYSSHKDLENPKPIAADTLYDIYAKYLSAYFGQTQGATFFRHLMATSILKDDPTQVEVAAAVLNNSPAILAKSYEHLIQGDKLRLANQWMRGKINSHQHKPARRIKKPRPDTDS
;
A
#
# COMPACT_ATOMS: atom_id res chain seq x y z
N MET A 1 2.86 34.77 35.17
CA MET A 1 4.24 34.56 34.67
C MET A 1 4.38 33.07 34.36
N PRO A 2 4.69 32.67 33.12
CA PRO A 2 4.94 31.27 32.81
C PRO A 2 6.31 30.83 33.39
N PRO A 3 6.50 29.55 33.69
CA PRO A 3 7.77 29.06 34.21
C PRO A 3 8.87 29.13 33.14
N PRO A 4 10.15 29.32 33.54
CA PRO A 4 11.26 29.40 32.60
C PRO A 4 11.43 28.07 31.88
N SER A 5 11.53 28.16 30.54
CA SER A 5 11.84 27.05 29.67
C SER A 5 13.21 26.48 30.02
N SER A 6 13.26 25.16 30.27
CA SER A 6 14.49 24.41 30.50
C SER A 6 15.44 24.52 29.30
N PRO A 7 16.77 24.55 29.53
CA PRO A 7 17.75 24.70 28.46
C PRO A 7 17.64 23.50 27.51
N ARG A 8 17.47 23.78 26.21
CA ARG A 8 17.61 22.74 25.18
C ARG A 8 19.04 22.21 25.26
N GLU A 9 19.19 20.93 25.59
CA GLU A 9 20.44 20.20 25.43
C GLU A 9 20.95 20.42 24.00
N GLY A 10 22.10 21.08 23.89
CA GLY A 10 22.73 21.36 22.61
C GLY A 10 23.01 20.05 21.88
N ARG A 11 22.55 19.94 20.63
CA ARG A 11 22.99 18.86 19.76
C ARG A 11 24.52 18.83 19.74
N PRO A 12 25.17 17.67 19.92
CA PRO A 12 26.61 17.56 19.78
C PRO A 12 27.00 18.09 18.39
N ALA A 13 28.02 18.96 18.35
CA ALA A 13 28.57 19.44 17.11
C ALA A 13 28.94 18.24 16.21
N PRO A 14 28.62 18.27 14.91
CA PRO A 14 28.91 17.17 14.01
C PRO A 14 30.41 16.87 14.06
N THR A 15 30.73 15.62 14.33
CA THR A 15 32.10 15.11 14.33
C THR A 15 32.67 15.35 12.92
N ARG A 16 33.63 16.27 12.79
CA ARG A 16 34.33 16.50 11.52
C ARG A 16 34.96 15.18 11.10
N ILE A 17 34.46 14.60 10.01
CA ILE A 17 35.05 13.41 9.40
C ILE A 17 36.46 13.80 8.96
N ALA A 18 37.47 13.00 9.33
CA ALA A 18 38.86 13.27 8.95
C ALA A 18 38.99 13.29 7.41
N ALA A 19 39.74 14.27 6.89
CA ALA A 19 39.99 14.39 5.46
C ALA A 19 40.76 13.16 4.94
N PRO A 20 40.49 12.67 3.72
CA PRO A 20 41.19 11.52 3.15
C PRO A 20 42.71 11.76 3.08
N THR A 21 43.51 10.76 3.43
CA THR A 21 44.97 10.78 3.24
C THR A 21 45.35 10.38 1.81
N HIS A 22 46.60 10.57 1.40
CA HIS A 22 47.05 10.07 0.08
C HIS A 22 47.03 8.55 0.03
N ALA A 23 47.31 7.86 1.14
CA ALA A 23 47.21 6.41 1.23
C ALA A 23 45.77 5.95 0.88
N ASP A 24 44.77 6.62 1.44
CA ASP A 24 43.35 6.32 1.15
C ASP A 24 43.01 6.52 -0.34
N VAL A 25 43.49 7.63 -0.93
CA VAL A 25 43.25 7.95 -2.35
C VAL A 25 43.96 6.96 -3.28
N ILE A 26 45.21 6.59 -2.97
CA ILE A 26 46.01 5.63 -3.74
C ILE A 26 45.33 4.27 -3.74
N GLU A 27 44.91 3.78 -2.58
CA GLU A 27 44.30 2.46 -2.47
C GLU A 27 42.95 2.41 -3.17
N ARG A 28 42.14 3.47 -3.07
CA ARG A 28 40.87 3.58 -3.80
C ARG A 28 41.06 3.47 -5.31
N VAL A 29 42.05 4.16 -5.88
CA VAL A 29 42.35 4.05 -7.31
C VAL A 29 42.90 2.67 -7.66
N ALA A 30 43.79 2.11 -6.84
CA ALA A 30 44.38 0.81 -7.09
C ALA A 30 43.31 -0.31 -7.12
N THR A 31 42.34 -0.24 -6.21
CA THR A 31 41.22 -1.19 -6.14
C THR A 31 40.30 -1.09 -7.36
N ALA A 32 40.19 0.09 -7.99
CA ALA A 32 39.41 0.29 -9.20
C ALA A 32 40.11 -0.20 -10.49
N ILE A 33 41.40 -0.58 -10.43
CA ILE A 33 42.15 -1.10 -11.58
C ILE A 33 41.96 -2.63 -11.66
N PRO A 34 41.31 -3.17 -12.72
CA PRO A 34 40.96 -4.60 -12.78
C PRO A 34 42.15 -5.57 -12.84
N ASN A 35 43.29 -5.08 -13.33
CA ASN A 35 44.49 -5.88 -13.51
C ASN A 35 45.44 -5.69 -12.31
N ALA A 36 45.71 -6.76 -11.56
CA ALA A 36 46.53 -6.72 -10.35
C ALA A 36 47.94 -6.17 -10.59
N ARG A 37 48.56 -6.48 -11.75
CA ARG A 37 49.88 -5.96 -12.11
C ARG A 37 49.83 -4.45 -12.35
N SER A 38 48.83 -3.97 -13.09
CA SER A 38 48.61 -2.54 -13.30
C SER A 38 48.26 -1.78 -12.02
N ALA A 39 47.53 -2.40 -11.09
CA ALA A 39 47.24 -1.84 -9.78
C ALA A 39 48.52 -1.71 -8.94
N ALA A 40 49.38 -2.73 -8.93
CA ALA A 40 50.67 -2.69 -8.25
C ALA A 40 51.62 -1.62 -8.86
N THR A 41 51.67 -1.53 -10.20
CA THR A 41 52.42 -0.47 -10.89
C THR A 41 51.89 0.90 -10.51
N PHE A 42 50.57 1.09 -10.47
CA PHE A 42 49.97 2.35 -10.05
C PHE A 42 50.33 2.72 -8.60
N ARG A 43 50.25 1.79 -7.65
CA ARG A 43 50.65 2.04 -6.25
C ARG A 43 52.12 2.47 -6.16
N SER A 44 52.99 1.78 -6.90
CA SER A 44 54.42 2.11 -6.97
C SER A 44 54.65 3.51 -7.54
N ASP A 45 54.01 3.83 -8.67
CA ASP A 45 54.16 5.12 -9.36
C ASP A 45 53.58 6.27 -8.53
N ALA A 46 52.43 6.05 -7.88
CA ALA A 46 51.78 7.02 -7.01
C ALA A 46 52.57 7.27 -5.71
N GLY A 47 53.14 6.22 -5.12
CA GLY A 47 54.04 6.35 -3.97
C GLY A 47 55.36 7.03 -4.35
N ALA A 48 55.89 6.74 -5.54
CA ALA A 48 57.06 7.44 -6.08
C ALA A 48 56.77 8.93 -6.31
N TRP A 49 55.57 9.27 -6.80
CA TRP A 49 55.12 10.65 -6.93
C TRP A 49 55.06 11.36 -5.57
N CYS A 50 54.49 10.74 -4.53
CA CYS A 50 54.41 11.34 -3.19
C CYS A 50 55.81 11.62 -2.64
N ARG A 51 56.72 10.63 -2.72
CA ARG A 51 58.12 10.80 -2.31
C ARG A 51 58.84 11.90 -3.07
N PHE A 52 58.63 11.97 -4.39
CA PHE A 52 59.25 12.99 -5.23
C PHE A 52 58.84 14.41 -4.85
N ASN A 53 57.61 14.59 -4.36
CA ASN A 53 57.06 15.88 -3.94
C ASN A 53 57.19 16.14 -2.43
N GLU A 54 57.95 15.30 -1.72
CA GLU A 54 58.12 15.36 -0.26
C GLU A 54 56.78 15.34 0.50
N VAL A 55 55.82 14.56 0.00
CA VAL A 55 54.50 14.39 0.59
C VAL A 55 54.43 13.06 1.33
N ASP A 56 54.20 13.10 2.64
CA ASP A 56 53.90 11.91 3.43
C ASP A 56 52.53 11.35 3.00
N THR A 57 52.43 10.04 2.77
CA THR A 57 51.19 9.40 2.34
C THR A 57 50.08 9.49 3.38
N ASP A 58 50.42 9.70 4.64
CA ASP A 58 49.47 9.89 5.74
C ASP A 58 49.00 11.36 5.85
N THR A 59 49.61 12.28 5.08
CA THR A 59 49.15 13.67 5.00
C THR A 59 47.78 13.74 4.34
N PRO A 60 46.84 14.56 4.86
CA PRO A 60 45.58 14.85 4.18
C PRO A 60 45.82 15.25 2.73
N ALA A 61 45.21 14.51 1.82
CA ALA A 61 45.33 14.71 0.39
C ALA A 61 44.83 16.09 -0.07
N GLU A 62 44.04 16.77 0.75
CA GLU A 62 43.58 18.15 0.52
C GLU A 62 44.70 19.16 0.31
N ILE A 63 45.77 19.01 1.09
CA ILE A 63 46.85 20.00 1.18
C ILE A 63 47.62 20.06 -0.15
N THR A 64 47.63 18.98 -0.90
CA THR A 64 48.51 18.74 -2.05
C THR A 64 47.75 18.36 -3.33
N LEU A 65 46.62 17.66 -3.25
CA LEU A 65 45.74 17.29 -4.37
C LEU A 65 44.60 18.30 -4.61
N GLY A 66 44.50 19.35 -3.79
CA GLY A 66 43.58 20.49 -3.92
C GLY A 66 44.06 21.61 -4.88
N HIS A 67 43.76 22.88 -4.61
CA HIS A 67 44.14 24.02 -5.50
C HIS A 67 45.66 24.16 -5.74
N SER A 68 46.49 23.70 -4.82
CA SER A 68 47.96 23.63 -4.92
C SER A 68 48.48 22.57 -5.91
N PHE A 69 47.61 21.63 -6.30
CA PHE A 69 47.99 20.47 -7.12
C PHE A 69 48.37 20.82 -8.55
N GLU A 70 47.68 21.80 -9.15
CA GLU A 70 47.90 22.17 -10.54
C GLU A 70 49.27 22.82 -10.75
N ALA A 71 49.68 23.67 -9.80
CA ALA A 71 51.01 24.27 -9.76
C ALA A 71 52.10 23.20 -9.62
N ARG A 72 51.93 22.24 -8.69
CA ARG A 72 52.90 21.14 -8.49
C ARG A 72 52.96 20.16 -9.67
N LEU A 73 51.84 19.91 -10.36
CA LEU A 73 51.82 19.13 -11.59
C LEU A 73 52.62 19.81 -12.71
N GLN A 74 52.51 21.14 -12.82
CA GLN A 74 53.25 21.94 -13.78
C GLN A 74 54.76 21.95 -13.48
N GLU A 75 55.13 22.06 -12.21
CA GLU A 75 56.52 21.96 -11.72
C GLU A 75 57.11 20.58 -12.02
N LEU A 76 56.36 19.51 -11.73
CA LEU A 76 56.77 18.15 -12.02
C LEU A 76 56.88 17.89 -13.53
N ASN A 77 55.96 18.42 -14.33
CA ASN A 77 56.03 18.31 -15.78
C ASN A 77 57.31 18.98 -16.31
N THR A 78 57.62 20.18 -15.81
CA THR A 78 58.84 20.93 -16.13
C THR A 78 60.10 20.17 -15.69
N PHE A 79 60.08 19.54 -14.51
CA PHE A 79 61.19 18.74 -14.00
C PHE A 79 61.43 17.48 -14.84
N LEU A 80 60.38 16.74 -15.18
CA LEU A 80 60.49 15.50 -15.96
C LEU A 80 60.95 15.77 -17.39
N GLU A 81 60.51 16.87 -17.98
CA GLU A 81 60.97 17.35 -19.30
C GLU A 81 62.46 17.72 -19.27
N LYS A 82 62.95 18.35 -18.18
CA LYS A 82 64.36 18.68 -18.00
C LYS A 82 65.25 17.46 -17.71
N THR A 83 64.76 16.50 -16.95
CA THR A 83 65.56 15.37 -16.44
C THR A 83 65.68 14.24 -17.46
N TYR A 84 64.69 14.11 -18.36
CA TYR A 84 64.67 13.07 -19.39
C TYR A 84 64.44 13.65 -20.80
N PRO A 85 65.34 14.53 -21.28
CA PRO A 85 65.20 15.11 -22.62
C PRO A 85 65.30 13.98 -23.67
N GLY A 86 64.17 13.66 -24.30
CA GLY A 86 64.08 12.63 -25.35
C GLY A 86 63.34 11.34 -25.00
N ASN A 87 62.86 11.15 -23.76
CA ASN A 87 61.99 10.01 -23.43
C ASN A 87 60.52 10.44 -23.28
N PRO A 88 59.70 10.37 -24.35
CA PRO A 88 58.30 10.79 -24.32
C PRO A 88 57.43 9.94 -23.37
N ARG A 89 57.95 8.83 -22.84
CA ARG A 89 57.24 7.93 -21.91
C ARG A 89 57.59 8.17 -20.45
N ALA A 90 58.75 8.74 -20.12
CA ALA A 90 59.23 8.89 -18.73
C ALA A 90 58.27 9.70 -17.84
N GLY A 91 57.56 10.68 -18.40
CA GLY A 91 56.54 11.45 -17.67
C GLY A 91 55.09 11.00 -17.89
N LYS A 92 54.82 10.00 -18.75
CA LYS A 92 53.43 9.64 -19.11
C LYS A 92 52.74 8.84 -18.02
N ASN A 93 53.45 7.93 -17.36
CA ASN A 93 52.89 7.10 -16.28
C ASN A 93 52.67 7.91 -15.01
N ILE A 94 53.62 8.77 -14.65
CA ILE A 94 53.53 9.65 -13.47
C ILE A 94 52.40 10.68 -13.64
N ARG A 95 52.27 11.32 -14.81
CA ARG A 95 51.11 12.20 -15.12
C ARG A 95 49.79 11.44 -15.09
N GLY A 96 49.77 10.23 -15.65
CA GLY A 96 48.60 9.36 -15.61
C GLY A 96 48.21 8.98 -14.17
N ALA A 97 49.19 8.75 -13.29
CA ALA A 97 48.95 8.46 -11.89
C ALA A 97 48.43 9.68 -11.13
N ALA A 98 49.09 10.84 -11.29
CA ALA A 98 48.70 12.11 -10.68
C ALA A 98 47.26 12.52 -11.07
N ASN A 99 46.90 12.43 -12.36
CA ASN A 99 45.54 12.75 -12.82
C ASN A 99 44.47 11.82 -12.21
N LYS A 100 44.80 10.53 -12.03
CA LYS A 100 43.90 9.57 -11.37
C LYS A 100 43.77 9.83 -9.87
N LEU A 101 44.86 10.20 -9.20
CA LEU A 101 44.84 10.61 -7.79
C LEU A 101 43.97 11.84 -7.58
N ARG A 102 44.13 12.89 -8.40
CA ARG A 102 43.27 14.10 -8.36
C ARG A 102 41.80 13.77 -8.55
N ALA A 103 41.46 12.96 -9.56
CA ALA A 103 40.09 12.58 -9.84
C ALA A 103 39.48 11.76 -8.70
N SER A 104 40.26 10.85 -8.10
CA SER A 104 39.80 10.05 -6.96
C SER A 104 39.68 10.88 -5.68
N TYR A 105 40.60 11.80 -5.44
CA TYR A 105 40.53 12.75 -4.32
C TYR A 105 39.33 13.68 -4.46
N ALA A 106 39.11 14.27 -5.64
CA ALA A 106 37.92 15.06 -5.94
C ALA A 106 36.63 14.26 -5.76
N GLY A 107 36.60 12.99 -6.19
CA GLY A 107 35.47 12.09 -5.94
C GLY A 107 35.27 11.75 -4.46
N MET A 108 36.33 11.66 -3.66
CA MET A 108 36.28 11.44 -2.22
C MET A 108 35.74 12.65 -1.46
N VAL A 109 36.32 13.84 -1.68
CA VAL A 109 35.89 15.10 -1.06
C VAL A 109 34.45 15.41 -1.43
N ALA A 110 34.11 15.25 -2.70
CA ALA A 110 32.77 15.57 -3.17
C ALA A 110 31.68 14.62 -2.65
N THR A 111 32.00 13.36 -2.32
CA THR A 111 31.04 12.46 -1.66
C THR A 111 30.67 12.91 -0.24
N MET A 112 31.48 13.80 0.36
CA MET A 112 31.20 14.41 1.67
C MET A 112 30.27 15.63 1.56
N GLU A 113 30.07 16.18 0.35
CA GLU A 113 29.33 17.43 0.11
C GLU A 113 28.28 17.34 -1.01
N LEU A 114 27.82 16.13 -1.39
CA LEU A 114 26.74 16.03 -2.39
C LEU A 114 25.49 16.78 -1.88
N PRO A 115 24.87 17.67 -2.70
CA PRO A 115 23.67 18.40 -2.34
C PRO A 115 22.54 17.48 -1.82
N ASP A 116 21.67 17.97 -0.94
CA ASP A 116 20.54 17.17 -0.45
C ASP A 116 19.52 16.85 -1.56
N ASP A 117 19.39 17.71 -2.57
CA ASP A 117 18.57 17.44 -3.73
C ASP A 117 19.19 16.34 -4.60
N PHE A 118 18.40 15.30 -4.89
CA PHE A 118 18.84 14.16 -5.69
C PHE A 118 19.42 14.55 -7.04
N ASN A 119 18.81 15.47 -7.78
CA ASN A 119 19.26 15.79 -9.13
C ASN A 119 20.50 16.68 -9.13
N ALA A 120 20.60 17.60 -8.18
CA ALA A 120 21.83 18.34 -7.94
C ALA A 120 22.97 17.39 -7.54
N ALA A 121 22.72 16.44 -6.64
CA ALA A 121 23.68 15.40 -6.28
C ALA A 121 24.06 14.49 -7.45
N PHE A 122 23.10 14.08 -8.26
CA PHE A 122 23.33 13.23 -9.43
C PHE A 122 24.16 13.95 -10.49
N ARG A 123 23.85 15.22 -10.77
CA ARG A 123 24.61 16.06 -11.69
C ARG A 123 26.01 16.30 -11.17
N ALA A 124 26.14 16.72 -9.92
CA ALA A 124 27.43 16.89 -9.26
C ALA A 124 28.27 15.61 -9.37
N ALA A 125 27.70 14.45 -9.01
CA ALA A 125 28.40 13.17 -9.09
C ALA A 125 28.83 12.80 -10.52
N LEU A 126 28.05 13.12 -11.55
CA LEU A 126 28.42 12.93 -12.94
C LEU A 126 29.56 13.86 -13.37
N ASP A 127 29.45 15.15 -13.05
CA ASP A 127 30.42 16.17 -13.38
C ASP A 127 31.77 15.89 -12.70
N MET A 128 31.75 15.49 -11.43
CA MET A 128 32.93 15.10 -10.64
C MET A 128 33.67 13.89 -11.23
N ASN A 129 32.94 12.99 -11.87
CA ASN A 129 33.50 11.81 -12.53
C ASN A 129 33.83 12.05 -14.02
N PHE A 130 33.75 13.30 -14.49
CA PHE A 130 33.88 13.68 -15.90
C PHE A 130 33.04 12.76 -16.81
N MET A 131 31.83 12.44 -16.36
CA MET A 131 30.96 11.45 -16.96
C MET A 131 29.73 12.12 -17.53
N THR A 132 29.49 11.94 -18.83
CA THR A 132 28.25 12.39 -19.45
C THR A 132 27.14 11.37 -19.22
N PRO A 133 25.85 11.77 -19.22
CA PRO A 133 24.72 10.83 -19.13
C PRO A 133 24.78 9.71 -20.18
N SER A 134 25.18 10.02 -21.42
CA SER A 134 25.35 9.04 -22.49
C SER A 134 26.45 8.02 -22.19
N LYS A 135 27.57 8.46 -21.61
CA LYS A 135 28.68 7.58 -21.23
C LYS A 135 28.28 6.66 -20.06
N LEU A 136 27.60 7.21 -19.04
CA LEU A 136 27.05 6.42 -17.94
C LEU A 136 26.07 5.36 -18.45
N ASN A 137 25.14 5.75 -19.32
CA ASN A 137 24.16 4.83 -19.91
C ASN A 137 24.84 3.67 -20.68
N ARG A 138 25.88 3.97 -21.46
CA ARG A 138 26.63 2.93 -22.18
C ARG A 138 27.26 1.92 -21.21
N ILE A 139 27.91 2.39 -20.15
CA ILE A 139 28.56 1.53 -19.14
C ILE A 139 27.52 0.65 -18.44
N LEU A 140 26.39 1.24 -18.06
CA LEU A 140 25.26 0.53 -17.44
C LEU A 140 24.71 -0.58 -18.35
N ILE A 141 24.55 -0.31 -19.65
CA ILE A 141 24.09 -1.28 -20.64
C ILE A 141 25.09 -2.44 -20.77
N GLU A 142 26.38 -2.12 -20.88
CA GLU A 142 27.46 -3.09 -21.07
C GLU A 142 27.67 -3.98 -19.85
N LYS A 143 27.68 -3.40 -18.64
CA LYS A 143 27.96 -4.13 -17.39
C LYS A 143 26.74 -4.87 -16.83
N TYR A 144 25.56 -4.23 -16.82
CA TYR A 144 24.42 -4.71 -16.02
C TYR A 144 23.17 -5.02 -16.86
N PHE A 145 22.77 -4.19 -17.84
CA PHE A 145 21.42 -4.35 -18.45
C PHE A 145 21.27 -5.68 -19.19
N LYS A 146 22.34 -6.16 -19.82
CA LYS A 146 22.32 -7.46 -20.52
C LYS A 146 22.08 -8.64 -19.58
N ARG A 147 22.40 -8.50 -18.28
CA ARG A 147 22.33 -9.58 -17.28
C ARG A 147 21.16 -9.42 -16.30
N GLU A 148 20.93 -8.20 -15.83
CA GLU A 148 20.06 -7.96 -14.67
C GLU A 148 18.64 -7.54 -15.06
N ARG A 149 18.42 -6.60 -16.01
CA ARG A 149 17.08 -6.22 -16.50
C ARG A 149 17.10 -5.52 -17.87
N LYS A 150 16.31 -6.03 -18.83
CA LYS A 150 16.11 -5.43 -20.17
C LYS A 150 15.27 -4.13 -20.19
N THR A 151 14.72 -3.69 -19.05
CA THR A 151 13.68 -2.64 -18.99
C THR A 151 14.18 -1.26 -18.54
N TRP A 152 15.48 -1.07 -18.29
CA TRP A 152 16.06 0.24 -17.98
C TRP A 152 16.35 1.00 -19.27
N TYR A 153 16.09 2.31 -19.30
CA TYR A 153 16.24 3.13 -20.50
C TYR A 153 17.15 4.33 -20.23
N GLY A 154 18.06 4.62 -21.17
CA GLY A 154 19.00 5.75 -21.06
C GLY A 154 18.35 7.12 -20.94
N SER A 155 17.08 7.26 -21.33
CA SER A 155 16.31 8.49 -21.13
C SER A 155 16.09 8.84 -19.65
N GLN A 156 16.07 7.84 -18.75
CA GLN A 156 15.93 8.09 -17.31
C GLN A 156 17.17 8.77 -16.72
N ILE A 157 18.37 8.37 -17.16
CA ILE A 157 19.64 8.96 -16.72
C ILE A 157 19.74 10.41 -17.17
N TRP A 158 19.34 10.69 -18.40
CA TRP A 158 19.22 12.05 -18.91
C TRP A 158 18.20 12.88 -18.12
N GLY A 159 17.09 12.25 -17.71
CA GLY A 159 16.11 12.86 -16.84
C GLY A 159 16.69 13.25 -15.48
N PHE A 160 17.42 12.35 -14.82
CA PHE A 160 18.08 12.66 -13.54
C PHE A 160 19.06 13.83 -13.70
N TYR A 161 19.92 13.77 -14.71
CA TYR A 161 20.89 14.85 -14.95
C TYR A 161 20.24 16.20 -15.24
N LYS A 162 19.17 16.24 -16.05
CA LYS A 162 18.46 17.48 -16.37
C LYS A 162 17.56 18.00 -15.25
N GLY A 163 17.41 17.25 -14.15
CA GLY A 163 16.45 17.62 -13.11
C GLY A 163 15.02 17.19 -13.43
N THR A 164 14.80 16.51 -14.57
CA THR A 164 13.48 16.18 -15.10
C THR A 164 12.99 14.78 -14.73
N ALA A 165 13.81 14.00 -14.04
CA ALA A 165 13.39 12.74 -13.44
C ALA A 165 13.81 12.61 -11.98
N ARG A 166 13.03 11.85 -11.18
CA ARG A 166 13.47 11.22 -9.93
C ARG A 166 13.37 9.71 -10.08
N PRO A 167 14.13 8.96 -9.28
CA PRO A 167 13.97 7.52 -9.15
C PRO A 167 12.62 7.23 -8.47
N GLY A 168 11.94 6.21 -8.98
CA GLY A 168 10.65 5.75 -8.52
C GLY A 168 10.42 4.28 -8.87
N LYS A 169 9.36 3.71 -8.29
CA LYS A 169 8.75 2.48 -8.79
C LYS A 169 7.91 2.83 -10.02
N SER A 170 8.47 2.59 -11.19
CA SER A 170 7.70 2.61 -12.44
C SER A 170 7.22 1.21 -12.76
N TRP A 171 6.27 1.08 -13.69
CA TRP A 171 5.88 -0.23 -14.23
C TRP A 171 7.05 -1.00 -14.89
N ARG A 172 8.19 -0.33 -15.12
CA ARG A 172 9.43 -0.90 -15.68
C ARG A 172 10.40 -1.39 -14.60
N GLY A 173 10.07 -1.21 -13.32
CA GLY A 173 10.87 -1.62 -12.17
C GLY A 173 11.14 -0.48 -11.18
N ASP A 174 11.64 -0.88 -10.02
CA ASP A 174 12.21 0.02 -9.03
C ASP A 174 13.58 0.51 -9.50
N SER A 175 13.76 1.83 -9.56
CA SER A 175 15.05 2.42 -9.95
C SER A 175 16.08 2.41 -8.82
N THR A 176 15.74 1.90 -7.63
CA THR A 176 16.69 1.67 -6.53
C THR A 176 17.89 0.85 -7.00
N LEU A 177 17.67 -0.28 -7.66
CA LEU A 177 18.76 -1.12 -8.15
C LEU A 177 19.59 -0.40 -9.23
N MET A 178 18.95 0.35 -10.13
CA MET A 178 19.65 1.15 -11.13
C MET A 178 20.54 2.22 -10.48
N LEU A 179 20.03 2.92 -9.46
CA LEU A 179 20.81 3.91 -8.72
C LEU A 179 21.98 3.27 -7.99
N GLN A 180 21.78 2.11 -7.36
CA GLN A 180 22.88 1.37 -6.71
C GLN A 180 23.98 1.04 -7.72
N ARG A 181 23.62 0.63 -8.95
CA ARG A 181 24.61 0.42 -10.02
C ARG A 181 25.25 1.73 -10.50
N ILE A 182 24.52 2.84 -10.49
CA ILE A 182 25.09 4.16 -10.82
C ILE A 182 26.07 4.59 -9.74
N GLU A 183 25.74 4.43 -8.46
CA GLU A 183 26.64 4.69 -7.33
C GLU A 183 27.92 3.87 -7.48
N GLU A 184 27.81 2.57 -7.79
CA GLU A 184 28.95 1.68 -8.05
C GLU A 184 29.82 2.19 -9.22
N ILE A 185 29.21 2.60 -10.34
CA ILE A 185 29.95 3.11 -11.51
C ILE A 185 30.64 4.45 -11.22
N LEU A 186 29.97 5.34 -10.48
CA LEU A 186 30.46 6.66 -10.11
C LEU A 186 31.38 6.60 -8.87
N GLY A 187 31.60 5.42 -8.31
CA GLY A 187 32.39 5.20 -7.11
C GLY A 187 31.83 5.92 -5.88
N LEU A 188 30.52 6.15 -5.80
CA LEU A 188 29.87 6.76 -4.64
C LEU A 188 29.69 5.73 -3.53
N PRO A 189 29.71 6.13 -2.24
CA PRO A 189 29.27 5.27 -1.16
C PRO A 189 27.87 4.70 -1.43
N SER A 190 27.63 3.47 -0.93
CA SER A 190 26.33 2.83 -1.07
C SER A 190 25.24 3.73 -0.48
N GLU A 191 24.16 3.89 -1.24
CA GLU A 191 22.97 4.68 -0.92
C GLU A 191 23.13 6.22 -0.95
N SER A 192 24.26 6.77 -1.41
CA SER A 192 24.46 8.22 -1.52
C SER A 192 23.40 8.92 -2.38
N LEU A 193 23.06 8.34 -3.54
CA LEU A 193 22.01 8.81 -4.44
C LEU A 193 20.65 8.19 -4.07
N VAL A 194 20.61 6.94 -3.62
CA VAL A 194 19.37 6.25 -3.23
C VAL A 194 18.66 6.98 -2.09
N LYS A 195 19.35 7.37 -1.02
CA LYS A 195 18.73 8.10 0.12
C LYS A 195 18.19 9.47 -0.27
N ARG A 196 18.83 10.13 -1.24
CA ARG A 196 18.38 11.43 -1.76
C ARG A 196 17.19 11.28 -2.69
N ALA A 197 17.20 10.23 -3.50
CA ALA A 197 16.13 9.87 -4.41
C ALA A 197 14.86 9.43 -3.69
N TYR A 198 15.05 8.61 -2.66
CA TYR A 198 14.04 8.02 -1.82
C TYR A 198 14.32 8.47 -0.39
N LYS A 199 13.88 9.69 -0.04
CA LYS A 199 13.92 10.11 1.36
C LYS A 199 13.23 9.02 2.18
N ASN A 200 13.96 8.45 3.14
CA ASN A 200 13.37 7.54 4.11
C ASN A 200 12.22 8.31 4.75
N LEU A 201 11.00 7.84 4.50
CA LEU A 201 9.84 8.43 5.14
C LEU A 201 9.95 8.07 6.61
N ASP A 202 10.18 9.07 7.44
CA ASP A 202 10.07 8.89 8.88
C ASP A 202 8.63 8.42 9.15
N GLN A 203 8.51 7.14 9.47
CA GLN A 203 7.24 6.57 9.88
C GLN A 203 6.76 7.35 11.11
N ILE A 204 5.51 7.77 11.06
CA ILE A 204 4.80 8.18 12.25
C ILE A 204 4.71 6.91 13.08
N LYS A 205 5.28 6.96 14.28
CA LYS A 205 5.22 5.84 15.23
C LYS A 205 4.18 6.18 16.30
N PRO A 206 2.87 6.08 16.03
CA PRO A 206 1.94 5.82 17.13
C PRO A 206 2.43 4.52 17.77
N SER A 207 2.28 4.37 19.08
CA SER A 207 2.71 3.20 19.88
C SER A 207 2.93 1.90 19.09
N ALA A 208 4.05 1.19 19.34
CA ALA A 208 4.50 0.06 18.51
C ALA A 208 3.35 -0.83 18.02
N ALA A 209 3.21 -0.94 16.69
CA ALA A 209 2.16 -1.73 16.06
C ALA A 209 2.23 -3.16 16.63
N LYS A 210 1.19 -3.54 17.37
CA LYS A 210 1.11 -4.90 17.90
C LYS A 210 0.94 -5.86 16.74
N ALA A 211 1.68 -6.96 16.78
CA ALA A 211 1.41 -8.14 15.97
C ALA A 211 -0.09 -8.43 16.02
N ILE A 212 -0.69 -8.64 14.85
CA ILE A 212 -2.11 -8.95 14.73
C ILE A 212 -2.20 -10.46 14.55
N PRO A 213 -2.59 -11.21 15.60
CA PRO A 213 -2.46 -12.66 15.59
C PRO A 213 -3.16 -13.34 14.40
N TYR A 214 -4.31 -12.80 13.96
CA TYR A 214 -4.99 -13.35 12.80
C TYR A 214 -4.23 -13.13 11.48
N ARG A 215 -3.47 -12.04 11.34
CA ARG A 215 -2.66 -11.77 10.13
C ARG A 215 -1.45 -12.69 10.08
N GLU A 216 -0.81 -12.92 11.22
CA GLU A 216 0.29 -13.88 11.34
C GLU A 216 -0.18 -15.30 11.01
N MET A 217 -1.30 -15.71 11.61
CA MET A 217 -1.91 -16.99 11.27
C MET A 217 -2.32 -17.05 9.80
N LYS A 218 -2.95 -16.00 9.24
CA LYS A 218 -3.32 -15.97 7.83
C LYS A 218 -2.09 -16.04 6.91
N SER A 219 -1.01 -15.33 7.24
CA SER A 219 0.25 -15.38 6.49
C SER A 219 0.83 -16.79 6.50
N THR A 220 0.81 -17.45 7.66
CA THR A 220 1.23 -18.84 7.82
C THR A 220 0.35 -19.78 6.99
N ILE A 221 -0.98 -19.64 7.11
CA ILE A 221 -1.98 -20.42 6.38
C ILE A 221 -1.91 -20.21 4.87
N HIS A 222 -1.53 -19.03 4.40
CA HIS A 222 -1.42 -18.72 2.97
C HIS A 222 -0.33 -19.56 2.29
N GLY A 223 0.68 -20.02 3.03
CA GLY A 223 1.66 -20.99 2.54
C GLY A 223 1.09 -22.40 2.29
N PHE A 224 -0.10 -22.71 2.83
CA PHE A 224 -0.78 -23.99 2.68
C PHE A 224 -1.96 -23.85 1.73
N ASP A 225 -1.68 -23.55 0.46
CA ASP A 225 -2.71 -23.48 -0.58
C ASP A 225 -3.38 -24.85 -0.75
N TYR A 226 -4.71 -24.83 -0.89
CA TYR A 226 -5.53 -26.01 -1.10
C TYR A 226 -6.54 -25.82 -2.20
N ALA A 227 -6.63 -24.63 -2.82
CA ALA A 227 -7.56 -24.40 -3.89
C ALA A 227 -7.08 -25.08 -5.18
N LEU A 228 -8.01 -25.57 -6.00
CA LEU A 228 -7.67 -25.95 -7.36
C LEU A 228 -7.27 -24.69 -8.15
N LYS A 229 -6.18 -24.78 -8.91
CA LYS A 229 -5.76 -23.67 -9.79
C LYS A 229 -6.76 -23.40 -10.91
N HIS A 230 -7.41 -24.45 -11.39
CA HIS A 230 -8.37 -24.41 -12.50
C HIS A 230 -9.52 -25.35 -12.22
N MET A 231 -10.70 -25.00 -12.74
CA MET A 231 -11.87 -25.86 -12.67
C MET A 231 -11.62 -27.11 -13.53
N PRO A 232 -12.01 -28.31 -13.07
CA PRO A 232 -11.89 -29.52 -13.88
C PRO A 232 -12.58 -29.35 -15.25
N LYS A 233 -11.96 -29.86 -16.32
CA LYS A 233 -12.44 -29.63 -17.69
C LYS A 233 -13.88 -30.08 -17.91
N HIS A 234 -14.29 -31.16 -17.27
CA HIS A 234 -15.66 -31.69 -17.35
C HIS A 234 -16.70 -30.84 -16.63
N PHE A 235 -16.30 -29.88 -15.78
CA PHE A 235 -17.23 -28.96 -15.12
C PHE A 235 -17.48 -27.69 -15.93
N LEU A 236 -16.51 -27.27 -16.73
CA LEU A 236 -16.56 -25.99 -17.45
C LEU A 236 -17.85 -25.82 -18.28
N PRO A 237 -18.35 -26.83 -19.03
CA PRO A 237 -19.60 -26.66 -19.78
C PRO A 237 -20.80 -26.32 -18.88
N VAL A 238 -21.00 -27.10 -17.81
CA VAL A 238 -22.12 -26.91 -16.87
C VAL A 238 -21.97 -25.61 -16.10
N TRP A 239 -20.75 -25.26 -15.69
CA TRP A 239 -20.47 -24.01 -14.99
C TRP A 239 -20.75 -22.78 -15.87
N ASN A 240 -20.31 -22.80 -17.12
CA ASN A 240 -20.54 -21.70 -18.05
C ASN A 240 -22.03 -21.55 -18.32
N GLU A 241 -22.76 -22.65 -18.53
CA GLU A 241 -24.21 -22.62 -18.69
C GLU A 241 -24.93 -22.09 -17.45
N TYR A 242 -24.46 -22.45 -16.26
CA TYR A 242 -24.96 -21.89 -15.00
C TYR A 242 -24.69 -20.38 -14.88
N ALA A 243 -23.48 -19.93 -15.20
CA ALA A 243 -23.11 -18.51 -15.17
C ALA A 243 -23.95 -17.70 -16.15
N ASP A 244 -24.11 -18.20 -17.38
CA ASP A 244 -24.96 -17.61 -18.41
C ASP A 244 -26.42 -17.59 -17.98
N TRP A 245 -26.91 -18.68 -17.38
CA TRP A 245 -28.25 -18.76 -16.82
C TRP A 245 -28.45 -17.67 -15.77
N ARG A 246 -27.53 -17.50 -14.80
CA ARG A 246 -27.63 -16.46 -13.76
C ARG A 246 -27.58 -15.02 -14.30
N ALA A 247 -27.06 -14.81 -15.52
CA ALA A 247 -26.93 -13.49 -16.13
C ALA A 247 -28.17 -13.06 -16.94
N LYS A 248 -29.09 -13.99 -17.25
CA LYS A 248 -30.31 -13.71 -18.02
C LYS A 248 -31.42 -13.11 -17.15
N PRO A 249 -32.23 -12.18 -17.69
CA PRO A 249 -33.34 -11.59 -16.95
C PRO A 249 -34.54 -12.53 -16.79
N ASP A 250 -34.71 -13.44 -17.75
CA ASP A 250 -35.84 -14.34 -17.83
C ASP A 250 -35.34 -15.78 -18.04
N HIS A 251 -36.06 -16.73 -17.45
CA HIS A 251 -35.77 -18.16 -17.58
C HIS A 251 -37.01 -18.92 -18.02
N MET A 252 -36.82 -19.91 -18.90
CA MET A 252 -37.87 -20.87 -19.25
C MET A 252 -37.81 -22.04 -18.27
N ILE A 253 -38.87 -22.26 -17.49
CA ILE A 253 -38.97 -23.36 -16.53
C ILE A 253 -40.36 -23.99 -16.67
N ASP A 254 -40.42 -25.30 -16.95
CA ASP A 254 -41.67 -26.03 -17.19
C ASP A 254 -42.60 -25.32 -18.22
N GLY A 255 -42.01 -24.78 -19.29
CA GLY A 255 -42.74 -24.07 -20.35
C GLY A 255 -43.26 -22.68 -19.97
N LYS A 256 -42.87 -22.15 -18.80
CA LYS A 256 -43.24 -20.80 -18.33
C LYS A 256 -42.03 -19.88 -18.30
N ILE A 257 -42.21 -18.64 -18.75
CA ILE A 257 -41.22 -17.59 -18.59
C ILE A 257 -41.30 -17.07 -17.16
N VAL A 258 -40.19 -17.15 -16.43
CA VAL A 258 -40.04 -16.67 -15.07
C VAL A 258 -39.10 -15.48 -15.08
N PRO A 259 -39.60 -14.26 -14.78
CA PRO A 259 -38.75 -13.09 -14.63
C PRO A 259 -37.99 -13.14 -13.32
N VAL A 260 -36.66 -13.00 -13.36
CA VAL A 260 -35.82 -12.95 -12.16
C VAL A 260 -35.70 -11.50 -11.71
N THR A 261 -36.62 -11.06 -10.86
CA THR A 261 -36.71 -9.64 -10.49
C THR A 261 -35.49 -9.12 -9.72
N PHE A 262 -34.69 -9.97 -9.05
CA PHE A 262 -33.48 -9.54 -8.34
C PHE A 262 -32.55 -10.74 -8.00
N PRO A 263 -31.20 -10.63 -8.07
CA PRO A 263 -30.41 -9.55 -8.65
C PRO A 263 -29.61 -10.05 -9.88
N ILE A 264 -30.20 -9.96 -11.07
CA ILE A 264 -29.52 -10.17 -12.37
C ILE A 264 -28.26 -9.28 -12.47
N SER A 265 -28.37 -8.03 -11.99
CA SER A 265 -27.30 -7.03 -11.99
C SER A 265 -26.07 -7.40 -11.13
N ILE A 266 -26.19 -8.39 -10.24
CA ILE A 266 -25.07 -8.87 -9.42
C ILE A 266 -24.27 -9.92 -10.18
N TRP A 267 -24.91 -10.86 -10.87
CA TRP A 267 -24.20 -11.90 -11.65
C TRP A 267 -23.64 -11.39 -12.98
N GLN A 268 -24.21 -10.33 -13.55
CA GLN A 268 -23.62 -9.61 -14.69
C GLN A 268 -22.27 -8.95 -14.37
N ARG A 269 -21.94 -8.78 -13.07
CA ARG A 269 -20.60 -8.31 -12.66
C ARG A 269 -19.64 -9.48 -12.72
N LYS A 270 -18.61 -9.37 -13.56
CA LYS A 270 -17.51 -10.37 -13.67
C LYS A 270 -16.96 -10.83 -12.31
N GLY A 271 -16.89 -9.93 -11.33
CA GLY A 271 -16.41 -10.27 -9.98
C GLY A 271 -17.30 -11.24 -9.20
N THR A 272 -18.62 -11.28 -9.46
CA THR A 272 -19.52 -12.21 -8.76
C THR A 272 -19.32 -13.65 -9.22
N GLU A 273 -19.25 -13.86 -10.53
CA GLU A 273 -18.95 -15.18 -11.10
C GLU A 273 -17.59 -15.68 -10.58
N GLU A 274 -16.58 -14.82 -10.60
CA GLU A 274 -15.24 -15.13 -10.09
C GLU A 274 -15.25 -15.51 -8.60
N ILE A 275 -15.95 -14.78 -7.75
CA ILE A 275 -16.09 -15.11 -6.32
C ILE A 275 -16.73 -16.49 -6.10
N ASN A 276 -17.75 -16.84 -6.89
CA ASN A 276 -18.40 -18.15 -6.76
C ASN A 276 -17.53 -19.27 -7.35
N ARG A 277 -16.82 -18.99 -8.44
CA ARG A 277 -15.83 -19.90 -9.02
C ARG A 277 -14.71 -20.20 -8.02
N GLU A 278 -14.16 -19.19 -7.36
CA GLU A 278 -13.17 -19.33 -6.29
C GLU A 278 -13.70 -20.20 -5.14
N ALA A 279 -14.96 -20.01 -4.72
CA ALA A 279 -15.55 -20.83 -3.68
C ALA A 279 -15.64 -22.32 -4.06
N LEU A 280 -15.90 -22.64 -5.34
CA LEU A 280 -15.86 -24.02 -5.85
C LEU A 280 -14.43 -24.56 -5.88
N LEU A 281 -13.47 -23.77 -6.36
CA LEU A 281 -12.06 -24.18 -6.44
C LEU A 281 -11.48 -24.46 -5.05
N ASP A 282 -11.82 -23.63 -4.05
CA ASP A 282 -11.49 -23.85 -2.64
C ASP A 282 -12.09 -25.18 -2.15
N TYR A 283 -13.38 -25.41 -2.39
CA TYR A 283 -14.08 -26.61 -1.91
C TYR A 283 -13.55 -27.89 -2.56
N PHE A 284 -13.46 -27.92 -3.89
CA PHE A 284 -12.98 -29.08 -4.62
C PHE A 284 -11.48 -29.31 -4.41
N GLY A 285 -10.70 -28.26 -4.22
CA GLY A 285 -9.30 -28.40 -3.87
C GLY A 285 -9.11 -29.01 -2.48
N TRP A 286 -9.94 -28.64 -1.51
CA TRP A 286 -9.97 -29.32 -0.21
C TRP A 286 -10.30 -30.82 -0.32
N LEU A 287 -11.22 -31.22 -1.21
CA LEU A 287 -11.52 -32.65 -1.43
C LEU A 287 -10.28 -33.43 -1.89
N THR A 288 -9.39 -32.80 -2.65
CA THR A 288 -8.17 -33.43 -3.20
C THR A 288 -7.00 -33.51 -2.23
N LEU A 289 -7.02 -32.73 -1.15
CA LEU A 289 -5.99 -32.83 -0.12
C LEU A 289 -5.98 -34.23 0.48
N ASN A 290 -4.79 -34.70 0.89
CA ASN A 290 -4.60 -36.05 1.42
C ASN A 290 -5.54 -36.33 2.60
N LYS A 291 -6.13 -37.52 2.59
CA LYS A 291 -6.90 -38.01 3.74
C LYS A 291 -5.93 -38.20 4.91
N PRO A 292 -6.27 -37.74 6.12
CA PRO A 292 -5.40 -37.93 7.28
C PRO A 292 -5.21 -39.42 7.57
N THR A 293 -3.98 -39.80 7.96
CA THR A 293 -3.61 -41.18 8.29
C THR A 293 -4.03 -41.60 9.69
N LYS A 294 -4.36 -40.64 10.56
CA LYS A 294 -4.80 -40.83 11.94
C LYS A 294 -6.16 -40.15 12.19
N PRO A 295 -6.89 -40.54 13.25
CA PRO A 295 -8.17 -39.92 13.61
C PRO A 295 -8.06 -38.40 13.75
N GLU A 296 -9.13 -37.69 13.42
CA GLU A 296 -9.13 -36.23 13.41
C GLU A 296 -8.75 -35.65 14.78
N SER A 297 -9.20 -36.27 15.88
CA SER A 297 -8.88 -35.90 17.26
C SER A 297 -7.37 -35.86 17.58
N GLU A 298 -6.55 -36.58 16.82
CA GLU A 298 -5.10 -36.69 17.02
C GLU A 298 -4.30 -35.78 16.07
N LEU A 299 -4.96 -35.10 15.14
CA LEU A 299 -4.31 -34.18 14.21
C LEU A 299 -3.92 -32.88 14.92
N THR A 300 -2.69 -32.44 14.70
CA THR A 300 -2.23 -31.10 15.08
C THR A 300 -2.99 -30.03 14.30
N THR A 301 -2.81 -28.75 14.69
CA THR A 301 -3.47 -27.63 13.99
C THR A 301 -3.02 -27.56 12.53
N GLU A 302 -1.74 -27.76 12.28
CA GLU A 302 -1.10 -27.69 10.97
C GLU A 302 -1.51 -28.89 10.10
N GLU A 303 -1.56 -30.10 10.66
CA GLU A 303 -2.05 -31.29 9.96
C GLU A 303 -3.51 -31.10 9.51
N ARG A 304 -4.36 -30.47 10.35
CA ARG A 304 -5.74 -30.13 10.00
C ARG A 304 -5.84 -29.10 8.88
N TRP A 305 -4.84 -28.22 8.73
CA TRP A 305 -4.84 -27.23 7.64
C TRP A 305 -4.60 -27.87 6.27
N VAL A 306 -3.92 -29.01 6.21
CA VAL A 306 -3.56 -29.70 4.96
C VAL A 306 -4.28 -31.03 4.76
N ALA A 307 -5.16 -31.41 5.69
CA ALA A 307 -5.99 -32.60 5.59
C ALA A 307 -7.25 -32.34 4.75
N GLY A 308 -7.58 -33.31 3.88
CA GLY A 308 -8.81 -33.33 3.10
C GLY A 308 -9.44 -34.70 3.03
N MET A 309 -10.01 -34.99 1.87
CA MET A 309 -10.78 -36.23 1.64
C MET A 309 -10.02 -37.25 0.79
N GLY A 310 -8.90 -36.87 0.18
CA GLY A 310 -8.10 -37.73 -0.70
C GLY A 310 -8.82 -38.12 -1.99
N VAL A 311 -9.78 -37.32 -2.44
CA VAL A 311 -10.55 -37.59 -3.67
C VAL A 311 -9.67 -37.27 -4.88
N PRO A 312 -9.41 -38.23 -5.79
CA PRO A 312 -8.67 -37.94 -7.01
C PRO A 312 -9.35 -36.84 -7.84
N ILE A 313 -8.56 -35.97 -8.50
CA ILE A 313 -9.10 -34.86 -9.31
C ILE A 313 -10.09 -35.37 -10.38
N ALA A 314 -9.82 -36.54 -10.95
CA ALA A 314 -10.68 -37.17 -11.95
C ALA A 314 -12.06 -37.58 -11.40
N ASP A 315 -12.16 -37.84 -10.09
CA ASP A 315 -13.38 -38.32 -9.44
C ASP A 315 -14.24 -37.18 -8.87
N ILE A 316 -13.73 -35.94 -8.87
CA ILE A 316 -14.49 -34.79 -8.42
C ILE A 316 -15.70 -34.60 -9.34
N ALA A 317 -16.90 -34.59 -8.76
CA ALA A 317 -18.17 -34.38 -9.46
C ALA A 317 -19.04 -33.33 -8.72
N PHE A 318 -19.98 -32.69 -9.44
CA PHE A 318 -20.91 -31.74 -8.82
C PHE A 318 -21.78 -32.38 -7.75
N LYS A 319 -21.97 -33.71 -7.76
CA LYS A 319 -22.65 -34.45 -6.68
C LYS A 319 -22.05 -34.18 -5.30
N HIS A 320 -20.75 -33.91 -5.23
CA HIS A 320 -20.08 -33.58 -3.97
C HIS A 320 -20.56 -32.23 -3.39
N LEU A 321 -21.20 -31.35 -4.17
CA LEU A 321 -21.81 -30.12 -3.64
C LEU A 321 -23.12 -30.37 -2.89
N PHE A 322 -23.74 -31.52 -3.07
CA PHE A 322 -25.01 -31.88 -2.42
C PHE A 322 -24.83 -32.93 -1.32
N ASP A 323 -23.62 -33.47 -1.17
CA ASP A 323 -23.26 -34.29 -0.01
C ASP A 323 -23.13 -33.41 1.23
N THR A 324 -24.17 -33.44 2.06
CA THR A 324 -24.26 -32.67 3.31
C THR A 324 -23.14 -33.03 4.29
N THR A 325 -22.66 -34.27 4.27
CA THR A 325 -21.56 -34.72 5.14
C THR A 325 -20.23 -34.10 4.71
N LEU A 326 -19.96 -34.06 3.41
CA LEU A 326 -18.76 -33.40 2.87
C LEU A 326 -18.81 -31.88 3.11
N LEU A 327 -19.97 -31.26 2.91
CA LEU A 327 -20.15 -29.83 3.21
C LEU A 327 -19.87 -29.52 4.68
N TRP A 328 -20.39 -30.32 5.62
CA TRP A 328 -20.10 -30.15 7.05
C TRP A 328 -18.60 -30.26 7.36
N LYS A 329 -17.94 -31.29 6.83
CA LYS A 329 -16.48 -31.48 7.00
C LYS A 329 -15.68 -30.31 6.44
N TYR A 330 -16.08 -29.77 5.29
CA TYR A 330 -15.43 -28.59 4.73
C TYR A 330 -15.61 -27.35 5.61
N LEU A 331 -16.80 -27.15 6.19
CA LEU A 331 -17.05 -26.02 7.09
C LEU A 331 -16.22 -26.11 8.38
N GLU A 332 -16.02 -27.31 8.91
CA GLU A 332 -15.10 -27.57 10.02
C GLU A 332 -13.64 -27.32 9.61
N PHE A 333 -13.22 -27.80 8.44
CA PHE A 333 -11.90 -27.49 7.89
C PHE A 333 -11.66 -25.97 7.79
N ARG A 334 -12.64 -25.23 7.24
CA ARG A 334 -12.59 -23.76 7.14
C ARG A 334 -12.55 -23.09 8.50
N ARG A 335 -13.22 -23.66 9.51
CA ARG A 335 -13.19 -23.20 10.90
C ARG A 335 -11.79 -23.34 11.50
N TYR A 336 -11.12 -24.47 11.34
CA TYR A 336 -9.74 -24.66 11.84
C TYR A 336 -8.72 -23.73 11.18
N ARG A 337 -9.01 -23.28 9.96
CA ARG A 337 -8.22 -22.26 9.24
C ARG A 337 -8.62 -20.82 9.56
N GLN A 338 -9.49 -20.58 10.55
CA GLN A 338 -9.74 -19.25 11.12
C GLN A 338 -8.96 -19.05 12.42
N HIS A 339 -8.46 -17.83 12.64
CA HIS A 339 -7.67 -17.45 13.82
C HIS A 339 -8.28 -17.84 15.16
N ASN A 340 -9.58 -17.60 15.33
CA ASN A 340 -10.30 -17.89 16.57
C ASN A 340 -11.06 -19.23 16.53
N ARG A 341 -10.83 -20.05 15.49
CA ARG A 341 -11.56 -21.30 15.23
C ARG A 341 -13.08 -21.13 15.29
N LYS A 342 -13.59 -19.96 14.89
CA LYS A 342 -15.02 -19.68 14.72
C LYS A 342 -15.38 -19.75 13.24
N HIS A 343 -16.62 -20.10 12.94
CA HIS A 343 -17.08 -20.07 11.56
C HIS A 343 -17.25 -18.62 11.07
N SER A 344 -16.95 -18.38 9.78
CA SER A 344 -17.05 -17.07 9.14
C SER A 344 -18.05 -17.09 7.98
N GLN A 345 -18.65 -15.94 7.67
CA GLN A 345 -19.52 -15.78 6.50
C GLN A 345 -18.84 -16.24 5.19
N SER A 346 -17.54 -16.00 5.05
CA SER A 346 -16.77 -16.45 3.89
C SER A 346 -16.69 -17.97 3.76
N GLY A 347 -16.76 -18.72 4.86
CA GLY A 347 -16.77 -20.18 4.86
C GLY A 347 -18.07 -20.77 4.30
N PHE A 348 -19.19 -20.03 4.38
CA PHE A 348 -20.50 -20.49 3.90
C PHE A 348 -20.80 -20.15 2.45
N LYS A 349 -19.92 -19.42 1.75
CA LYS A 349 -20.12 -19.08 0.34
C LYS A 349 -20.45 -20.31 -0.51
N ILE A 350 -19.81 -21.45 -0.21
CA ILE A 350 -20.10 -22.72 -0.89
C ILE A 350 -21.53 -23.21 -0.65
N LEU A 351 -22.09 -23.04 0.56
CA LEU A 351 -23.46 -23.43 0.86
C LEU A 351 -24.46 -22.56 0.11
N PHE A 352 -24.22 -21.25 0.05
CA PHE A 352 -25.06 -20.34 -0.73
C PHE A 352 -25.01 -20.67 -2.22
N LEU A 353 -23.83 -21.02 -2.74
CA LEU A 353 -23.66 -21.45 -4.12
C LEU A 353 -24.32 -22.80 -4.41
N ALA A 354 -24.12 -23.80 -3.57
CA ALA A 354 -24.80 -25.10 -3.68
C ALA A 354 -26.32 -24.91 -3.64
N ASN A 355 -26.80 -24.08 -2.71
CA ASN A 355 -28.22 -23.77 -2.59
C ASN A 355 -28.76 -23.04 -3.82
N SER A 356 -27.98 -22.16 -4.48
CA SER A 356 -28.46 -21.47 -5.69
C SER A 356 -28.68 -22.39 -6.90
N PHE A 357 -28.10 -23.60 -6.91
CA PHE A 357 -28.42 -24.60 -7.93
C PHE A 357 -29.80 -25.23 -7.74
N VAL A 358 -30.34 -25.23 -6.51
CA VAL A 358 -31.56 -25.96 -6.11
C VAL A 358 -32.67 -25.09 -5.48
N SER A 359 -32.40 -23.81 -5.19
CA SER A 359 -33.32 -22.94 -4.45
C SER A 359 -34.61 -22.66 -5.19
N THR A 360 -35.73 -22.96 -4.58
CA THR A 360 -37.06 -22.83 -5.17
C THR A 360 -37.54 -21.39 -5.35
N PRO A 361 -38.49 -21.15 -6.27
CA PRO A 361 -39.05 -22.12 -7.25
C PRO A 361 -38.26 -22.19 -8.56
N TRP A 362 -37.24 -21.36 -8.76
CA TRP A 362 -36.70 -21.02 -10.09
C TRP A 362 -35.22 -21.31 -10.25
N CYS A 363 -34.69 -22.40 -9.70
CA CYS A 363 -33.26 -22.68 -9.75
C CYS A 363 -32.78 -23.25 -11.09
N PHE A 364 -31.45 -23.23 -11.27
CA PHE A 364 -30.79 -23.78 -12.46
C PHE A 364 -31.17 -25.23 -12.74
N LEU A 365 -31.18 -26.09 -11.72
CA LEU A 365 -31.47 -27.51 -11.93
C LEU A 365 -32.91 -27.77 -12.35
N ARG A 366 -33.90 -27.02 -11.83
CA ARG A 366 -35.30 -27.12 -12.29
C ARG A 366 -35.44 -26.75 -13.77
N GLY A 367 -34.73 -25.71 -14.21
CA GLY A 367 -34.73 -25.30 -15.62
C GLY A 367 -33.92 -26.21 -16.55
N ASN A 368 -33.05 -27.08 -16.00
CA ASN A 368 -32.08 -27.86 -16.79
C ASN A 368 -31.94 -29.31 -16.30
N PRO A 369 -33.00 -30.15 -16.36
CA PRO A 369 -32.96 -31.54 -15.92
C PRO A 369 -31.94 -32.40 -16.68
N GLN A 370 -31.51 -32.00 -17.88
CA GLN A 370 -30.46 -32.67 -18.65
C GLN A 370 -29.12 -32.76 -17.90
N HIS A 371 -28.90 -31.89 -16.90
CA HIS A 371 -27.68 -31.90 -16.08
C HIS A 371 -27.74 -32.85 -14.89
N ALA A 372 -28.85 -33.56 -14.63
CA ALA A 372 -29.01 -34.46 -13.47
C ALA A 372 -27.79 -35.38 -13.27
N LYS A 373 -27.33 -36.04 -14.35
CA LYS A 373 -26.16 -36.93 -14.33
C LYS A 373 -24.87 -36.22 -13.91
N ALA A 374 -24.63 -34.97 -14.33
CA ALA A 374 -23.44 -34.21 -13.95
C ALA A 374 -23.39 -33.93 -12.44
N PHE A 375 -24.56 -33.80 -11.82
CA PHE A 375 -24.75 -33.67 -10.38
C PHE A 375 -24.90 -35.01 -9.66
N GLY A 376 -24.67 -36.14 -10.35
CA GLY A 376 -24.78 -37.49 -9.79
C GLY A 376 -26.19 -37.85 -9.33
N LEU A 377 -27.20 -37.24 -9.93
CA LEU A 377 -28.61 -37.51 -9.69
C LEU A 377 -29.14 -38.43 -10.80
N GLU A 378 -30.16 -39.22 -10.47
CA GLU A 378 -30.88 -40.00 -11.46
C GLU A 378 -31.64 -39.07 -12.42
N THR A 379 -31.66 -39.44 -13.70
CA THR A 379 -32.42 -38.70 -14.70
C THR A 379 -33.91 -38.87 -14.38
N PRO A 380 -34.65 -37.77 -14.12
CA PRO A 380 -36.04 -37.87 -13.73
C PRO A 380 -36.91 -38.43 -14.86
N THR A 381 -37.89 -39.27 -14.52
CA THR A 381 -38.89 -39.77 -15.47
C THR A 381 -40.01 -38.75 -15.71
N SER A 382 -40.20 -37.80 -14.78
CA SER A 382 -41.20 -36.73 -14.88
C SER A 382 -40.76 -35.42 -14.21
N SER A 383 -41.36 -34.28 -14.58
CA SER A 383 -41.09 -32.98 -13.95
C SER A 383 -41.45 -32.98 -12.45
N ASN A 384 -42.52 -33.68 -12.04
CA ASN A 384 -42.89 -33.79 -10.62
C ASN A 384 -41.85 -34.55 -9.79
N GLU A 385 -41.32 -35.65 -10.32
CA GLU A 385 -40.23 -36.39 -9.69
C GLU A 385 -38.98 -35.52 -9.55
N TRP A 386 -38.61 -34.82 -10.62
CA TRP A 386 -37.47 -33.91 -10.61
C TRP A 386 -37.61 -32.81 -9.55
N ASN A 387 -38.78 -32.17 -9.52
CA ASN A 387 -39.10 -31.13 -8.55
C ASN A 387 -39.01 -31.66 -7.11
N THR A 388 -39.39 -32.91 -6.87
CA THR A 388 -39.29 -33.56 -5.55
C THR A 388 -37.83 -33.81 -5.17
N VAL A 389 -37.00 -34.31 -6.10
CA VAL A 389 -35.56 -34.51 -5.88
C VAL A 389 -34.86 -33.20 -5.56
N VAL A 390 -35.09 -32.17 -6.38
CA VAL A 390 -34.50 -30.84 -6.18
C VAL A 390 -34.96 -30.22 -4.85
N GLU A 391 -36.23 -30.36 -4.50
CA GLU A 391 -36.77 -29.90 -3.22
C GLU A 391 -36.10 -30.59 -2.03
N SER A 392 -35.93 -31.91 -2.10
CA SER A 392 -35.29 -32.69 -1.04
C SER A 392 -33.84 -32.23 -0.79
N ILE A 393 -33.09 -31.96 -1.85
CA ILE A 393 -31.73 -31.40 -1.76
C ILE A 393 -31.78 -29.99 -1.16
N HIS A 394 -32.71 -29.15 -1.62
CA HIS A 394 -32.87 -27.78 -1.10
C HIS A 394 -33.15 -27.79 0.41
N GLN A 395 -34.09 -28.63 0.88
CA GLN A 395 -34.39 -28.75 2.31
C GLN A 395 -33.19 -29.24 3.11
N SER A 396 -32.43 -30.19 2.58
CA SER A 396 -31.20 -30.68 3.21
C SER A 396 -30.15 -29.57 3.37
N LEU A 397 -29.96 -28.73 2.35
CA LEU A 397 -29.05 -27.57 2.41
C LEU A 397 -29.58 -26.48 3.36
N LEU A 398 -30.89 -26.25 3.42
CA LEU A 398 -31.50 -25.30 4.34
C LEU A 398 -31.26 -25.67 5.80
N ILE A 399 -31.27 -26.97 6.14
CA ILE A 399 -30.94 -27.44 7.50
C ILE A 399 -29.51 -27.00 7.87
N ILE A 400 -28.53 -27.23 6.99
CA ILE A 400 -27.14 -26.80 7.22
C ILE A 400 -27.07 -25.28 7.30
N LEU A 401 -27.66 -24.55 6.35
CA LEU A 401 -27.64 -23.09 6.33
C LEU A 401 -28.22 -22.49 7.61
N ARG A 402 -29.34 -23.01 8.12
CA ARG A 402 -29.95 -22.58 9.39
C ARG A 402 -29.05 -22.89 10.57
N ALA A 403 -28.50 -24.10 10.65
CA ALA A 403 -27.57 -24.51 11.70
C ALA A 403 -26.28 -23.69 11.69
N MET A 404 -25.79 -23.28 10.51
CA MET A 404 -24.61 -22.44 10.41
C MET A 404 -24.89 -20.99 10.76
N ARG A 405 -26.05 -20.44 10.37
CA ARG A 405 -26.43 -19.06 10.69
C ARG A 405 -26.39 -18.77 12.20
N SER A 406 -26.76 -19.72 13.05
CA SER A 406 -26.67 -19.57 14.51
C SER A 406 -25.25 -19.75 15.08
N ARG A 407 -24.34 -20.38 14.32
CA ARG A 407 -22.94 -20.63 14.71
C ARG A 407 -21.95 -19.60 14.15
N VAL A 408 -22.38 -18.75 13.23
CA VAL A 408 -21.54 -17.63 12.76
C VAL A 408 -21.37 -16.72 13.95
N ALA A 409 -20.13 -16.51 14.36
CA ALA A 409 -19.87 -15.51 15.38
C ALA A 409 -20.21 -14.13 14.81
N ASP A 410 -20.93 -13.32 15.59
CA ASP A 410 -21.11 -11.88 15.36
C ASP A 410 -19.80 -11.09 15.43
N ASN A 411 -18.67 -11.77 15.67
CA ASN A 411 -17.34 -11.21 15.59
C ASN A 411 -16.97 -10.97 14.13
N GLU A 412 -17.60 -9.97 13.52
CA GLU A 412 -17.01 -9.25 12.40
C GLU A 412 -15.57 -8.91 12.78
N ARG A 413 -14.66 -9.16 11.83
CA ARG A 413 -13.28 -8.71 11.97
C ARG A 413 -13.36 -7.22 12.28
N SER A 414 -12.74 -6.78 13.37
CA SER A 414 -12.58 -5.36 13.61
C SER A 414 -11.74 -4.83 12.45
N ALA A 415 -12.41 -4.16 11.50
CA ALA A 415 -11.75 -3.55 10.34
C ALA A 415 -10.64 -2.61 10.81
N ASP A 416 -10.73 -2.13 12.04
CA ASP A 416 -9.86 -1.19 12.70
C ASP A 416 -8.58 -1.80 13.28
N GLU A 417 -8.52 -3.12 13.52
CA GLU A 417 -7.38 -3.78 14.19
C GLU A 417 -5.99 -3.43 13.59
N PRO A 418 -5.80 -3.38 12.26
CA PRO A 418 -4.52 -2.97 11.65
C PRO A 418 -4.00 -1.58 11.93
N LEU A 419 -4.89 -0.61 12.11
CA LEU A 419 -4.53 0.75 12.49
C LEU A 419 -5.12 1.09 13.86
N ARG A 420 -5.34 0.08 14.71
CA ARG A 420 -5.87 0.28 16.07
C ARG A 420 -4.93 1.16 16.88
N HIS A 421 -3.62 1.08 16.66
CA HIS A 421 -2.65 1.95 17.31
C HIS A 421 -2.79 3.43 16.87
N VAL A 422 -3.25 3.70 15.63
CA VAL A 422 -3.62 5.04 15.17
C VAL A 422 -4.97 5.44 15.77
N LEU A 423 -5.99 4.58 15.67
CA LEU A 423 -7.34 4.89 16.17
C LEU A 423 -7.41 5.01 17.69
N ASN A 424 -6.53 4.31 18.42
CA ASN A 424 -6.42 4.39 19.88
C ASN A 424 -5.57 5.58 20.36
N ASP A 425 -4.87 6.27 19.48
CA ASP A 425 -4.18 7.51 19.82
C ASP A 425 -5.15 8.53 20.43
N PRO A 426 -4.76 9.35 21.42
CA PRO A 426 -5.63 10.40 21.97
C PRO A 426 -6.15 11.37 20.90
N GLU A 427 -5.37 11.65 19.86
CA GLU A 427 -5.71 12.59 18.78
C GLU A 427 -5.53 11.91 17.41
N PRO A 428 -6.37 10.90 17.09
CA PRO A 428 -6.16 10.05 15.92
C PRO A 428 -6.25 10.85 14.61
N TYR A 429 -7.14 11.86 14.56
CA TYR A 429 -7.21 12.80 13.43
C TYR A 429 -5.92 13.61 13.24
N GLY A 430 -5.27 14.02 14.34
CA GLY A 430 -4.00 14.76 14.31
C GLY A 430 -2.89 13.98 13.62
N LEU A 431 -2.79 12.67 13.87
CA LEU A 431 -1.84 11.79 13.17
C LEU A 431 -2.06 11.76 11.66
N ILE A 432 -3.30 11.91 11.21
CA ILE A 432 -3.64 11.92 9.79
C ILE A 432 -3.36 13.25 9.13
N LEU A 433 -3.57 14.37 9.85
CA LEU A 433 -3.08 15.67 9.39
C LEU A 433 -1.54 15.66 9.27
N GLU A 434 -0.84 15.11 10.27
CA GLU A 434 0.62 14.96 10.21
C GLU A 434 1.06 14.08 9.03
N MET A 435 0.36 12.98 8.76
CA MET A 435 0.60 12.13 7.59
C MET A 435 0.46 12.94 6.29
N LEU A 436 -0.60 13.72 6.16
CA LEU A 436 -0.86 14.54 4.97
C LEU A 436 0.22 15.61 4.79
N ASP A 437 0.63 16.28 5.86
CA ASP A 437 1.68 17.30 5.83
C ASP A 437 3.04 16.70 5.46
N ARG A 438 3.39 15.53 6.02
CA ARG A 438 4.60 14.79 5.62
C ARG A 438 4.48 14.32 4.16
N ALA A 439 3.34 13.85 3.73
CA ALA A 439 3.10 13.42 2.35
C ALA A 439 3.22 14.56 1.34
N GLU A 440 2.80 15.77 1.75
CA GLU A 440 2.95 16.99 0.98
C GLU A 440 4.40 17.49 0.95
N ALA A 441 5.10 17.48 2.08
CA ALA A 441 6.52 17.82 2.16
C ALA A 441 7.42 16.88 1.33
N ASN A 442 6.92 15.69 1.00
CA ASN A 442 7.58 14.71 0.13
C ASN A 442 7.09 14.81 -1.34
N GLU A 443 6.80 16.02 -1.80
CA GLU A 443 6.47 16.32 -3.21
C GLU A 443 7.55 15.78 -4.18
N PRO A 444 7.18 15.01 -5.22
CA PRO A 444 8.06 14.66 -6.32
C PRO A 444 8.48 15.90 -7.11
N LEU A 445 9.59 15.87 -7.84
CA LEU A 445 9.93 17.01 -8.70
C LEU A 445 8.87 17.22 -9.78
N ARG A 446 8.47 18.46 -10.00
CA ARG A 446 7.47 18.84 -11.02
C ARG A 446 7.84 18.40 -12.43
N ALA A 447 9.14 18.36 -12.73
CA ALA A 447 9.63 17.96 -14.03
C ALA A 447 9.44 16.44 -14.31
N LEU A 448 9.21 15.62 -13.28
CA LEU A 448 8.57 14.30 -13.42
C LEU A 448 7.06 14.46 -13.59
N THR A 449 6.64 15.09 -14.69
CA THR A 449 5.24 15.51 -14.88
C THR A 449 4.24 14.40 -14.55
N HIS A 450 4.44 13.17 -15.04
CA HIS A 450 3.54 12.04 -14.76
C HIS A 450 3.52 11.59 -13.28
N THR A 451 4.69 11.46 -12.63
CA THR A 451 4.76 11.01 -11.23
C THR A 451 4.24 12.08 -10.29
N TRP A 452 4.62 13.32 -10.56
CA TRP A 452 4.13 14.49 -9.85
C TRP A 452 2.60 14.61 -9.97
N SER A 453 2.04 14.42 -11.17
CA SER A 453 0.59 14.47 -11.35
C SER A 453 -0.16 13.34 -10.66
N ILE A 454 0.41 12.13 -10.62
CA ILE A 454 -0.14 11.03 -9.81
C ILE A 454 -0.11 11.40 -8.32
N TRP A 455 1.00 11.96 -7.84
CA TRP A 455 1.11 12.40 -6.45
C TRP A 455 0.09 13.51 -6.13
N ALA A 456 -0.01 14.56 -6.96
CA ALA A 456 -0.94 15.67 -6.75
C ALA A 456 -2.39 15.18 -6.69
N ARG A 457 -2.78 14.29 -7.63
CA ARG A 457 -4.07 13.59 -7.59
C ARG A 457 -4.27 12.85 -6.28
N ASN A 458 -3.29 12.05 -5.86
CA ASN A 458 -3.42 11.23 -4.65
C ASN A 458 -3.53 12.09 -3.39
N ILE A 459 -2.76 13.17 -3.28
CA ILE A 459 -2.86 14.13 -2.17
C ILE A 459 -4.24 14.78 -2.13
N ALA A 460 -4.76 15.25 -3.27
CA ALA A 460 -6.11 15.81 -3.34
C ALA A 460 -7.16 14.80 -2.85
N ILE A 461 -7.07 13.54 -3.31
CA ILE A 461 -7.97 12.46 -2.85
C ILE A 461 -7.84 12.26 -1.33
N LEU A 462 -6.63 12.15 -0.79
CA LEU A 462 -6.40 11.88 0.63
C LEU A 462 -6.91 13.03 1.52
N ARG A 463 -6.65 14.29 1.13
CA ARG A 463 -7.17 15.50 1.80
C ARG A 463 -8.71 15.51 1.78
N MET A 464 -9.32 15.26 0.62
CA MET A 464 -10.78 15.14 0.51
C MET A 464 -11.34 14.03 1.41
N GLN A 465 -10.70 12.86 1.46
CA GLN A 465 -11.14 11.76 2.32
C GLN A 465 -10.97 12.07 3.81
N ALA A 466 -9.97 12.88 4.17
CA ALA A 466 -9.77 13.32 5.54
C ALA A 466 -10.84 14.33 6.00
N GLU A 467 -11.50 15.07 5.10
CA GLU A 467 -12.59 15.99 5.47
C GLU A 467 -14.00 15.42 5.22
N THR A 468 -14.21 14.75 4.09
CA THR A 468 -15.47 14.13 3.72
C THR A 468 -15.22 12.69 3.24
N PRO A 469 -15.28 11.69 4.15
CA PRO A 469 -14.84 10.33 3.87
C PRO A 469 -15.89 9.55 3.05
N LEU A 470 -15.87 9.79 1.74
CA LEU A 470 -16.71 9.10 0.76
C LEU A 470 -16.34 7.62 0.62
N ARG A 471 -17.29 6.80 0.16
CA ARG A 471 -16.97 5.42 -0.25
C ARG A 471 -16.19 5.44 -1.57
N PRO A 472 -15.31 4.47 -1.85
CA PRO A 472 -14.51 4.43 -3.09
C PRO A 472 -15.33 4.57 -4.36
N GLU A 473 -16.51 3.94 -4.41
CA GLU A 473 -17.40 4.04 -5.57
C GLU A 473 -17.96 5.45 -5.76
N ASN A 474 -18.21 6.20 -4.68
CA ASN A 474 -18.60 7.61 -4.80
C ASN A 474 -17.39 8.46 -5.22
N THR A 475 -16.22 8.24 -4.63
CA THR A 475 -14.98 8.98 -4.92
C THR A 475 -14.55 8.85 -6.39
N ARG A 476 -14.55 7.63 -6.96
CA ARG A 476 -14.12 7.41 -8.35
C ARG A 476 -15.08 8.00 -9.39
N ASN A 477 -16.34 8.19 -9.02
CA ASN A 477 -17.40 8.66 -9.92
C ASN A 477 -17.66 10.17 -9.80
N LEU A 478 -16.92 10.89 -8.95
CA LEU A 478 -17.02 12.34 -8.85
C LEU A 478 -16.71 13.00 -10.19
N LYS A 479 -17.51 14.01 -10.54
CA LYS A 479 -17.33 14.84 -11.73
C LYS A 479 -17.09 16.30 -11.36
N LEU A 480 -16.17 16.94 -12.06
CA LEU A 480 -15.98 18.39 -12.05
C LEU A 480 -17.25 19.07 -12.56
N ARG A 481 -17.57 20.25 -12.03
CA ARG A 481 -18.75 21.09 -12.38
C ARG A 481 -20.12 20.47 -12.08
N VAL A 482 -20.16 19.21 -11.64
CA VAL A 482 -21.38 18.51 -11.25
C VAL A 482 -21.33 18.17 -9.76
N ASN A 483 -20.32 17.40 -9.35
CA ASN A 483 -20.13 17.04 -7.95
C ASN A 483 -19.12 17.94 -7.24
N LEU A 484 -18.13 18.44 -7.96
CA LEU A 484 -17.11 19.35 -7.43
C LEU A 484 -17.23 20.69 -8.15
N ILE A 485 -17.64 21.71 -7.41
CA ILE A 485 -17.88 23.05 -7.93
C ILE A 485 -17.02 24.02 -7.12
N LYS A 486 -16.21 24.84 -7.78
CA LYS A 486 -15.44 25.89 -7.11
C LYS A 486 -16.37 27.07 -6.84
N GLU A 487 -16.57 27.42 -5.58
CA GLU A 487 -17.40 28.57 -5.20
C GLU A 487 -16.67 29.88 -5.50
N GLU A 488 -17.37 30.84 -6.11
CA GLU A 488 -16.76 32.10 -6.51
C GLU A 488 -16.39 33.01 -5.33
N THR A 489 -17.14 32.94 -4.24
CA THR A 489 -16.97 33.80 -3.05
C THR A 489 -15.84 33.31 -2.16
N SER A 490 -15.89 32.05 -1.74
CA SER A 490 -14.90 31.44 -0.85
C SER A 490 -13.64 30.99 -1.58
N LYS A 491 -13.67 30.88 -2.91
CA LYS A 491 -12.65 30.24 -3.75
C LYS A 491 -12.36 28.78 -3.37
N CYS A 492 -13.16 28.20 -2.49
CA CYS A 492 -13.03 26.84 -2.03
C CYS A 492 -13.89 25.89 -2.89
N TRP A 493 -13.52 24.62 -2.90
CA TRP A 493 -14.28 23.59 -3.60
C TRP A 493 -15.44 23.10 -2.73
N ARG A 494 -16.64 23.07 -3.31
CA ARG A 494 -17.84 22.47 -2.74
C ARG A 494 -18.09 21.11 -3.36
N LEU A 495 -18.31 20.12 -2.51
CA LEU A 495 -18.75 18.79 -2.86
C LEU A 495 -20.26 18.69 -2.75
N PHE A 496 -20.92 18.25 -3.82
CA PHE A 496 -22.31 17.83 -3.83
C PHE A 496 -22.46 16.40 -4.37
N VAL A 497 -23.04 15.50 -3.56
CA VAL A 497 -23.41 14.14 -3.98
C VAL A 497 -24.87 13.90 -3.57
N PRO A 498 -25.80 13.80 -4.53
CA PRO A 498 -27.20 13.61 -4.19
C PRO A 498 -27.41 12.21 -3.61
N LYS A 499 -28.42 12.07 -2.74
CA LYS A 499 -28.78 10.84 -2.05
C LYS A 499 -28.86 9.65 -2.99
N ARG A 500 -29.48 9.83 -4.16
CA ARG A 500 -29.67 8.78 -5.19
C ARG A 500 -28.37 8.14 -5.70
N ASP A 501 -27.25 8.86 -5.63
CA ASP A 501 -25.95 8.39 -6.09
C ASP A 501 -25.17 7.65 -4.97
N LEU A 502 -25.72 7.60 -3.75
CA LEU A 502 -25.11 6.92 -2.62
C LEU A 502 -25.45 5.43 -2.59
N LYS A 503 -24.48 4.60 -2.16
CA LYS A 503 -24.70 3.15 -1.98
C LYS A 503 -25.88 2.83 -1.05
N ASN A 504 -26.14 3.68 -0.05
CA ASN A 504 -27.21 3.53 0.91
C ASN A 504 -28.40 4.47 0.63
N HIS A 505 -28.63 4.88 -0.62
CA HIS A 505 -29.73 5.79 -0.97
C HIS A 505 -31.12 5.31 -0.51
N PHE A 506 -31.32 4.00 -0.34
CA PHE A 506 -32.55 3.44 0.20
C PHE A 506 -32.72 3.62 1.72
N SER A 507 -31.66 4.01 2.44
CA SER A 507 -31.73 4.27 3.86
C SER A 507 -32.46 5.60 4.12
N GLU A 508 -33.34 5.62 5.12
CA GLU A 508 -33.99 6.84 5.60
C GLU A 508 -32.98 7.88 6.10
N HIS A 509 -31.85 7.42 6.66
CA HIS A 509 -30.77 8.28 7.16
C HIS A 509 -29.83 8.78 6.07
N ALA A 510 -29.92 8.26 4.84
CA ALA A 510 -29.13 8.78 3.74
C ALA A 510 -29.66 10.15 3.33
N GLN A 511 -28.79 11.16 3.35
CA GLN A 511 -29.06 12.54 2.93
C GLN A 511 -28.15 12.92 1.77
N ASP A 512 -28.44 14.03 1.11
CA ASP A 512 -27.50 14.65 0.19
C ASP A 512 -26.21 15.03 0.94
N ILE A 513 -25.06 14.76 0.34
CA ILE A 513 -23.78 15.25 0.86
C ILE A 513 -23.55 16.61 0.22
N ASP A 514 -23.52 17.65 1.03
CA ASP A 514 -23.23 19.01 0.61
C ASP A 514 -22.24 19.65 1.59
N ARG A 515 -20.99 19.83 1.15
CA ARG A 515 -19.87 20.26 2.00
C ARG A 515 -18.93 21.18 1.25
N LEU A 516 -18.56 22.29 1.89
CA LEU A 516 -17.44 23.13 1.47
C LEU A 516 -16.15 22.56 2.06
N TYR A 517 -15.13 22.32 1.23
CA TYR A 517 -13.81 21.90 1.68
C TYR A 517 -13.03 23.08 2.24
N SER A 518 -12.09 22.80 3.15
CA SER A 518 -11.16 23.80 3.67
C SER A 518 -10.28 24.40 2.56
N GLU A 519 -9.64 25.53 2.86
CA GLU A 519 -8.65 26.16 1.98
C GLU A 519 -7.50 25.21 1.65
N GLN A 520 -7.04 24.41 2.60
CA GLN A 520 -5.92 23.48 2.42
C GLN A 520 -6.30 22.36 1.44
N THR A 521 -7.47 21.76 1.61
CA THR A 521 -8.00 20.73 0.70
C THR A 521 -8.30 21.34 -0.67
N SER A 522 -8.86 22.55 -0.72
CA SER A 522 -9.13 23.27 -1.95
C SER A 522 -7.85 23.59 -2.73
N ALA A 523 -6.78 24.01 -2.06
CA ALA A 523 -5.47 24.24 -2.69
C ALA A 523 -4.84 22.95 -3.24
N ALA A 524 -5.04 21.81 -2.57
CA ALA A 524 -4.62 20.51 -3.09
C ALA A 524 -5.43 20.10 -4.33
N ILE A 525 -6.74 20.36 -4.33
CA ILE A 525 -7.61 20.15 -5.49
C ILE A 525 -7.19 21.05 -6.66
N ASP A 526 -6.95 22.34 -6.43
CA ASP A 526 -6.46 23.28 -7.44
C ASP A 526 -5.14 22.82 -8.06
N ARG A 527 -4.16 22.45 -7.22
CA ARG A 527 -2.88 21.89 -7.69
C ARG A 527 -3.10 20.67 -8.58
N TYR A 528 -4.06 19.82 -8.23
CA TYR A 528 -4.38 18.67 -9.05
C TYR A 528 -5.06 19.06 -10.37
N VAL A 529 -6.16 19.79 -10.30
CA VAL A 529 -7.04 20.11 -11.43
C VAL A 529 -6.35 21.04 -12.43
N ASP A 530 -5.69 22.08 -11.94
CA ASP A 530 -5.18 23.17 -12.77
C ASP A 530 -3.76 22.90 -13.30
N LEU A 531 -2.93 22.19 -12.53
CA LEU A 531 -1.50 22.04 -12.84
C LEU A 531 -1.10 20.61 -13.22
N ALA A 532 -1.70 19.60 -12.59
CA ALA A 532 -1.29 18.20 -12.77
C ALA A 532 -2.12 17.44 -13.80
N ARG A 533 -3.39 17.78 -13.94
CA ARG A 533 -4.40 16.98 -14.64
C ARG A 533 -4.04 16.66 -16.09
N GLU A 534 -3.48 17.63 -16.82
CA GLU A 534 -3.06 17.52 -18.24
C GLU A 534 -2.11 16.33 -18.52
N ASN A 535 -1.35 15.92 -17.52
CA ASN A 535 -0.37 14.84 -17.61
C ASN A 535 -0.97 13.46 -17.29
N LEU A 536 -2.27 13.39 -16.97
CA LEU A 536 -3.02 12.15 -16.76
C LEU A 536 -3.87 11.79 -17.99
N ARG A 537 -4.51 10.62 -17.95
CA ARG A 537 -5.30 10.13 -19.08
C ARG A 537 -6.67 10.83 -19.11
N HIS A 538 -7.10 11.23 -20.31
CA HIS A 538 -8.36 11.93 -20.55
C HIS A 538 -8.51 13.21 -19.70
N PRO A 539 -7.53 14.13 -19.75
CA PRO A 539 -7.57 15.37 -18.97
C PRO A 539 -8.83 16.21 -19.22
N GLU A 540 -9.39 16.11 -20.43
CA GLU A 540 -10.62 16.74 -20.89
C GLU A 540 -11.91 16.14 -20.32
N SER A 541 -11.85 14.94 -19.74
CA SER A 541 -13.03 14.31 -19.14
C SER A 541 -13.55 15.11 -17.95
N ASP A 542 -14.87 15.07 -17.71
CA ASP A 542 -15.45 15.61 -16.48
C ASP A 542 -15.09 14.81 -15.22
N LEU A 543 -14.62 13.56 -15.35
CA LEU A 543 -14.29 12.72 -14.20
C LEU A 543 -13.18 13.34 -13.36
N PHE A 544 -13.43 13.61 -12.08
CA PHE A 544 -12.43 14.20 -11.20
C PHE A 544 -11.20 13.30 -11.09
N VAL A 545 -11.37 12.02 -10.75
CA VAL A 545 -10.26 11.10 -10.54
C VAL A 545 -9.85 10.42 -11.85
N LEU A 546 -8.68 10.80 -12.37
CA LEU A 546 -8.14 10.24 -13.63
C LEU A 546 -7.10 9.13 -13.40
N SER A 547 -7.01 8.20 -14.36
CA SER A 547 -6.00 7.15 -14.40
C SER A 547 -4.63 7.68 -14.84
N ALA A 548 -3.57 6.95 -14.47
CA ALA A 548 -2.23 7.18 -15.00
C ALA A 548 -2.16 6.85 -16.51
N LYS A 549 -1.34 7.59 -17.29
CA LYS A 549 -1.09 7.32 -18.71
C LYS A 549 -0.36 5.98 -19.02
N CYS A 550 0.20 5.26 -18.03
CA CYS A 550 0.91 3.99 -18.24
C CYS A 550 0.77 2.97 -17.07
N GLY A 551 0.84 1.66 -17.34
CA GLY A 551 0.77 0.56 -16.35
C GLY A 551 0.50 -0.85 -16.94
N LEU A 552 0.75 -1.92 -16.15
CA LEU A 552 0.45 -3.32 -16.51
C LEU A 552 -1.08 -3.51 -16.60
N GLY A 553 -1.57 -4.04 -17.72
CA GLY A 553 -3.00 -4.29 -17.98
C GLY A 553 -3.60 -3.53 -19.16
N TYR A 554 -2.78 -2.83 -19.95
CA TYR A 554 -3.27 -2.01 -21.06
C TYR A 554 -2.78 -2.48 -22.43
N SER A 555 -3.72 -3.02 -23.22
CA SER A 555 -3.44 -3.64 -24.52
C SER A 555 -4.52 -3.41 -25.59
N SER A 556 -5.45 -2.45 -25.43
CA SER A 556 -6.41 -2.15 -26.51
C SER A 556 -6.60 -0.66 -26.80
N HIS A 557 -6.59 -0.32 -28.09
CA HIS A 557 -6.93 1.01 -28.62
C HIS A 557 -8.32 1.49 -28.18
N LYS A 558 -9.27 0.57 -27.94
CA LYS A 558 -10.68 0.90 -27.61
C LYS A 558 -10.87 1.65 -26.30
N ASP A 559 -9.97 1.49 -25.34
CA ASP A 559 -10.07 2.21 -24.07
C ASP A 559 -9.58 3.67 -24.17
N LEU A 560 -8.90 4.04 -25.28
CA LEU A 560 -8.49 5.42 -25.54
C LEU A 560 -9.64 6.32 -26.00
N GLU A 561 -10.81 5.76 -26.33
CA GLU A 561 -11.91 6.55 -26.91
C GLU A 561 -12.93 7.02 -25.86
N ASN A 562 -13.04 6.34 -24.71
CA ASN A 562 -14.04 6.68 -23.70
C ASN A 562 -13.42 6.81 -22.30
N PRO A 563 -13.58 7.96 -21.62
CA PRO A 563 -13.11 8.12 -20.25
C PRO A 563 -13.94 7.25 -19.29
N LYS A 564 -13.26 6.31 -18.64
CA LYS A 564 -13.85 5.45 -17.60
C LYS A 564 -13.33 5.86 -16.22
N PRO A 565 -14.16 5.78 -15.17
CA PRO A 565 -13.71 5.94 -13.79
C PRO A 565 -12.56 4.98 -13.47
N ILE A 566 -11.53 5.44 -12.74
CA ILE A 566 -10.43 4.56 -12.31
C ILE A 566 -10.97 3.34 -11.56
N ALA A 567 -10.32 2.18 -11.62
CA ALA A 567 -10.79 1.02 -10.88
C ALA A 567 -10.84 1.30 -9.37
N ALA A 568 -11.83 0.74 -8.67
CA ALA A 568 -11.95 0.90 -7.22
C ALA A 568 -10.69 0.35 -6.49
N ASP A 569 -10.11 -0.74 -7.00
CA ASP A 569 -8.84 -1.30 -6.51
C ASP A 569 -7.69 -0.31 -6.57
N THR A 570 -7.65 0.55 -7.60
CA THR A 570 -6.64 1.62 -7.67
C THR A 570 -6.81 2.64 -6.55
N LEU A 571 -8.03 2.95 -6.11
CA LEU A 571 -8.23 3.80 -4.93
C LEU A 571 -7.76 3.11 -3.64
N TYR A 572 -8.07 1.82 -3.48
CA TYR A 572 -7.59 1.03 -2.34
C TYR A 572 -6.05 1.01 -2.29
N ASP A 573 -5.39 0.84 -3.44
CA ASP A 573 -3.93 0.87 -3.54
C ASP A 573 -3.34 2.24 -3.16
N ILE A 574 -4.02 3.33 -3.52
CA ILE A 574 -3.61 4.69 -3.11
C ILE A 574 -3.64 4.79 -1.58
N TYR A 575 -4.75 4.42 -0.94
CA TYR A 575 -4.85 4.48 0.52
C TYR A 575 -3.82 3.58 1.19
N ALA A 576 -3.71 2.33 0.76
CA ALA A 576 -2.76 1.36 1.28
C ALA A 576 -1.31 1.86 1.17
N LYS A 577 -0.94 2.45 0.03
CA LYS A 577 0.41 2.99 -0.19
C LYS A 577 0.79 4.03 0.88
N TYR A 578 -0.05 5.03 1.12
CA TYR A 578 0.28 6.11 2.05
C TYR A 578 0.17 5.65 3.50
N LEU A 579 -0.87 4.89 3.86
CA LEU A 579 -1.00 4.35 5.21
C LEU A 579 0.17 3.43 5.58
N SER A 580 0.60 2.55 4.65
CA SER A 580 1.77 1.70 4.88
C SER A 580 3.06 2.49 4.98
N ALA A 581 3.21 3.55 4.17
CA ALA A 581 4.42 4.35 4.16
C ALA A 581 4.61 5.11 5.48
N TYR A 582 3.54 5.64 6.06
CA TYR A 582 3.61 6.48 7.26
C TYR A 582 3.31 5.75 8.56
N PHE A 583 2.48 4.70 8.56
CA PHE A 583 2.12 3.94 9.77
C PHE A 583 2.64 2.49 9.77
N GLY A 584 3.37 2.08 8.72
CA GLY A 584 3.90 0.72 8.60
C GLY A 584 2.85 -0.38 8.34
N GLN A 585 1.56 -0.02 8.23
CA GLN A 585 0.45 -0.95 8.05
C GLN A 585 -0.57 -0.41 7.04
N THR A 586 -1.25 -1.31 6.34
CA THR A 586 -2.31 -0.97 5.38
C THR A 586 -3.71 -1.14 5.97
N GLN A 587 -4.64 -0.30 5.51
CA GLN A 587 -6.08 -0.47 5.70
C GLN A 587 -6.85 -0.22 4.40
N GLY A 588 -8.09 -0.71 4.38
CA GLY A 588 -9.05 -0.42 3.31
C GLY A 588 -9.53 1.04 3.35
N ALA A 589 -10.23 1.45 2.29
CA ALA A 589 -10.72 2.82 2.13
C ALA A 589 -11.69 3.30 3.22
N THR A 590 -12.32 2.37 3.94
CA THR A 590 -13.19 2.70 5.07
C THR A 590 -12.42 3.29 6.25
N PHE A 591 -11.08 3.22 6.26
CA PHE A 591 -10.23 3.78 7.30
C PHE A 591 -10.56 5.23 7.63
N PHE A 592 -10.67 6.13 6.63
CA PHE A 592 -10.98 7.54 6.89
C PHE A 592 -12.35 7.74 7.55
N ARG A 593 -13.31 6.86 7.25
CA ARG A 593 -14.63 6.85 7.90
C ARG A 593 -14.52 6.44 9.37
N HIS A 594 -13.74 5.39 9.65
CA HIS A 594 -13.50 4.94 11.02
C HIS A 594 -12.71 5.95 11.84
N LEU A 595 -11.68 6.55 11.24
CA LEU A 595 -10.90 7.64 11.82
C LEU A 595 -11.80 8.78 12.25
N MET A 596 -12.64 9.28 11.35
CA MET A 596 -13.47 10.44 11.62
C MET A 596 -14.50 10.19 12.72
N ALA A 597 -15.22 9.06 12.65
CA ALA A 597 -16.15 8.69 13.73
C ALA A 597 -15.44 8.48 15.07
N THR A 598 -14.29 7.79 15.05
CA THR A 598 -13.48 7.57 16.26
C THR A 598 -13.02 8.90 16.86
N SER A 599 -12.58 9.85 16.03
CA SER A 599 -12.11 11.15 16.49
C SER A 599 -13.23 11.97 17.15
N ILE A 600 -14.41 12.03 16.52
CA ILE A 600 -15.59 12.72 17.06
C ILE A 600 -16.02 12.09 18.40
N LEU A 601 -16.12 10.75 18.45
CA LEU A 601 -16.58 10.04 19.65
C LEU A 601 -15.55 10.04 20.79
N LYS A 602 -14.26 10.16 20.47
CA LYS A 602 -13.22 10.32 21.48
C LYS A 602 -13.23 11.70 22.10
N ASP A 603 -13.47 12.73 21.29
CA ASP A 603 -13.64 14.09 21.79
C ASP A 603 -14.88 14.15 22.70
N ASP A 604 -16.01 13.63 22.22
CA ASP A 604 -17.26 13.56 22.96
C ASP A 604 -18.08 12.30 22.61
N PRO A 605 -18.15 11.30 23.51
CA PRO A 605 -18.91 10.06 23.31
C PRO A 605 -20.43 10.27 23.16
N THR A 606 -20.96 11.46 23.44
CA THR A 606 -22.37 11.79 23.24
C THR A 606 -22.69 12.25 21.81
N GLN A 607 -21.67 12.58 21.00
CA GLN A 607 -21.83 13.08 19.63
C GLN A 607 -22.02 11.97 18.57
N VAL A 608 -22.76 10.92 18.91
CA VAL A 608 -23.10 9.83 17.98
C VAL A 608 -23.84 10.35 16.75
N GLU A 609 -24.77 11.28 16.95
CA GLU A 609 -25.54 11.92 15.87
C GLU A 609 -24.63 12.69 14.89
N VAL A 610 -23.64 13.41 15.42
CA VAL A 610 -22.68 14.15 14.60
C VAL A 610 -21.84 13.19 13.76
N ALA A 611 -21.28 12.14 14.39
CA ALA A 611 -20.53 11.11 13.69
C ALA A 611 -21.39 10.41 12.63
N ALA A 612 -22.67 10.16 12.92
CA ALA A 612 -23.61 9.52 12.01
C ALA A 612 -23.94 10.41 10.80
N ALA A 613 -24.17 11.70 11.02
CA ALA A 613 -24.40 12.68 9.97
C ALA A 613 -23.19 12.83 9.05
N VAL A 614 -21.98 12.92 9.63
CA VAL A 614 -20.72 13.03 8.87
C VAL A 614 -20.47 11.79 8.01
N LEU A 615 -20.79 10.60 8.53
CA LEU A 615 -20.68 9.35 7.77
C LEU A 615 -21.88 9.05 6.88
N ASN A 616 -22.95 9.84 6.94
CA ASN A 616 -24.22 9.62 6.26
C ASN A 616 -24.77 8.20 6.54
N ASN A 617 -24.88 7.87 7.83
CA ASN A 617 -25.24 6.56 8.35
C ASN A 617 -26.26 6.66 9.50
N SER A 618 -26.84 5.53 9.91
CA SER A 618 -27.77 5.50 11.05
C SER A 618 -27.03 5.69 12.39
N PRO A 619 -27.52 6.56 13.29
CA PRO A 619 -26.98 6.71 14.64
C PRO A 619 -27.01 5.41 15.44
N ALA A 620 -28.08 4.61 15.31
CA ALA A 620 -28.21 3.33 15.99
C ALA A 620 -27.14 2.32 15.55
N ILE A 621 -26.88 2.24 14.24
CA ILE A 621 -25.83 1.39 13.68
C ILE A 621 -24.45 1.86 14.16
N LEU A 622 -24.24 3.18 14.21
CA LEU A 622 -22.97 3.76 14.64
C LEU A 622 -22.72 3.52 16.13
N ALA A 623 -23.71 3.76 17.00
CA ALA A 623 -23.64 3.46 18.42
C ALA A 623 -23.26 2.00 18.69
N LYS A 624 -23.88 1.06 17.98
CA LYS A 624 -23.56 -0.37 18.08
C LYS A 624 -22.14 -0.68 17.58
N SER A 625 -21.72 -0.07 16.48
CA SER A 625 -20.40 -0.33 15.88
C SER A 625 -19.24 0.20 16.73
N TYR A 626 -19.45 1.31 17.45
CA TYR A 626 -18.42 1.99 18.26
C TYR A 626 -18.67 1.91 19.77
N GLU A 627 -19.55 1.02 20.22
CA GLU A 627 -19.89 0.82 21.64
C GLU A 627 -18.64 0.65 22.52
N HIS A 628 -17.66 -0.10 22.01
CA HIS A 628 -16.38 -0.35 22.66
C HIS A 628 -15.54 0.91 22.91
N LEU A 629 -15.64 1.93 22.05
CA LEU A 629 -14.97 3.22 22.26
C LEU A 629 -15.74 4.06 23.28
N ILE A 630 -17.07 4.13 23.09
CA ILE A 630 -17.97 4.95 23.91
C ILE A 630 -17.82 4.59 25.39
N GLN A 631 -17.73 3.30 25.75
CA GLN A 631 -17.57 2.89 27.15
C GLN A 631 -16.20 3.29 27.73
N GLY A 632 -15.11 3.06 26.99
CA GLY A 632 -13.76 3.42 27.44
C GLY A 632 -13.58 4.92 27.61
N ASP A 633 -14.10 5.70 26.66
CA ASP A 633 -14.02 7.17 26.69
C ASP A 633 -14.94 7.79 27.73
N LYS A 634 -16.14 7.22 27.97
CA LYS A 634 -16.99 7.62 29.11
C LYS A 634 -16.26 7.44 30.44
N LEU A 635 -15.52 6.33 30.62
CA LEU A 635 -14.71 6.12 31.82
C LEU A 635 -13.54 7.11 31.91
N ARG A 636 -12.91 7.45 30.77
CA ARG A 636 -11.87 8.49 30.70
C ARG A 636 -12.42 9.87 31.12
N LEU A 637 -13.57 10.27 30.59
CA LEU A 637 -14.24 11.52 30.93
C LEU A 637 -14.67 11.54 32.40
N ALA A 638 -15.23 10.43 32.92
CA ALA A 638 -15.55 10.29 34.34
C ALA A 638 -14.30 10.47 35.21
N ASN A 639 -13.16 9.87 34.82
CA ASN A 639 -11.88 10.03 35.51
C ASN A 639 -11.37 11.48 35.48
N GLN A 640 -11.48 12.18 34.35
CA GLN A 640 -11.11 13.60 34.23
C GLN A 640 -12.00 14.49 35.12
N TRP A 641 -13.30 14.25 35.11
CA TRP A 641 -14.25 14.93 36.00
C TRP A 641 -13.92 14.68 37.48
N MET A 642 -13.66 13.42 37.87
CA MET A 642 -13.27 13.07 39.24
C MET A 642 -11.98 13.78 39.66
N ARG A 643 -10.95 13.79 38.79
CA ARG A 643 -9.70 14.53 39.05
C ARG A 643 -9.95 16.03 39.22
N GLY A 644 -10.81 16.63 38.39
CA GLY A 644 -11.20 18.04 38.54
C GLY A 644 -11.89 18.32 39.88
N LYS A 645 -12.77 17.41 40.34
CA LYS A 645 -13.40 17.51 41.66
C LYS A 645 -12.41 17.33 42.81
N ILE A 646 -11.46 16.40 42.70
CA ILE A 646 -10.40 16.21 43.70
C ILE A 646 -9.51 17.45 43.78
N ASN A 647 -9.02 17.97 42.66
CA ASN A 647 -8.15 19.14 42.62
C ASN A 647 -8.85 20.39 43.17
N SER A 648 -10.13 20.61 42.80
CA SER A 648 -10.92 21.71 43.35
C SER A 648 -11.23 21.55 44.85
N HIS A 649 -11.24 20.33 45.39
CA HIS A 649 -11.37 20.09 46.82
C HIS A 649 -10.04 20.32 47.57
N GLN A 650 -8.91 19.87 47.01
CA GLN A 650 -7.57 20.07 47.56
C GLN A 650 -7.14 21.55 47.57
N HIS A 651 -7.73 22.39 46.72
CA HIS A 651 -7.45 23.83 46.68
C HIS A 651 -8.51 24.68 47.37
N LYS A 652 -9.51 24.09 48.05
CA LYS A 652 -10.36 24.86 48.96
C LYS A 652 -9.56 25.19 50.21
N PRO A 653 -9.35 26.48 50.56
CA PRO A 653 -8.71 26.83 51.82
C PRO A 653 -9.46 26.16 52.96
N ALA A 654 -8.74 25.51 53.87
CA ALA A 654 -9.30 24.78 54.99
C ALA A 654 -10.42 25.61 55.60
N ARG A 655 -11.65 25.05 55.63
CA ARG A 655 -12.78 25.71 56.30
C ARG A 655 -12.28 26.04 57.70
N ARG A 656 -12.07 27.34 57.99
CA ARG A 656 -11.79 27.83 59.34
C ARG A 656 -12.94 27.30 60.19
N ILE A 657 -12.68 26.22 60.93
CA ILE A 657 -13.58 25.74 61.96
C ILE A 657 -13.66 26.91 62.92
N LYS A 658 -14.77 27.65 62.90
CA LYS A 658 -15.04 28.63 63.94
C LYS A 658 -15.04 27.83 65.23
N LYS A 659 -14.00 28.01 66.06
CA LYS A 659 -14.00 27.46 67.41
C LYS A 659 -15.34 27.82 68.04
N PRO A 660 -16.05 26.87 68.66
CA PRO A 660 -17.27 27.19 69.39
C PRO A 660 -16.94 28.31 70.37
N ARG A 661 -17.75 29.37 70.36
CA ARG A 661 -17.63 30.41 71.37
C ARG A 661 -17.82 29.72 72.72
N PRO A 662 -16.93 29.95 73.70
CA PRO A 662 -17.16 29.43 75.03
C PRO A 662 -18.47 30.03 75.54
N ASP A 663 -19.35 29.15 76.01
CA ASP A 663 -20.63 29.51 76.61
C ASP A 663 -20.37 30.50 77.76
N THR A 664 -21.00 31.66 77.67
CA THR A 664 -21.08 32.60 78.78
C THR A 664 -22.32 32.27 79.58
N ASP A 665 -22.10 31.78 80.80
CA ASP A 665 -23.09 31.67 81.87
C ASP A 665 -23.81 33.01 82.12
N SER A 666 -25.14 32.97 82.11
CA SER A 666 -26.05 33.71 82.99
C SER A 666 -27.49 33.27 82.78
#